data_AF-A0ABD7EW42-F1
#
_entry.id   AF-A0ABD7EW42-F1
#
_cell.length_a   1.000
_cell.length_b   1.000
_cell.length_c   1.000
_cell.angle_alpha   90.00
_cell.angle_beta   90.00
_cell.angle_gamma   90.00
#
_symmetry.space_group_name_H-M   'P 1'
#
loop_
_entity.id
_entity.type
_entity.pdbx_description
1 polymer ?
#
loop_
_entity_poly.entity_id
_entity_poly.type
_entity_poly.pdbx_seq_one_letter_code
_entity_poly.pdbx_strand_id
1 'polypeptide(L)'
;MKIDTLYQPKLSASGKVTVAVCFAFLGNAAVAANIEAIGQTSVQQQHNVDIVNIAAPTAQGLSHNQYNKYNVSQHGAVLNNALSAGKSQLAGNLSANKNFQGQAASVILNEVVSKNPSLILGQQEIFGIAADYVLANPNGITHNGGSILNANRASLVVGTPTVSDGALKSFNISDNGKQLQVNGNLSGNRVVDLLAPQVVVGKSANVNAADAINVSSGKSNFDYKTAQIEALDAASNAPVLDGHIFGSMRAGTIRIHATDKRAKQNIQNATITGTRYLNIDSKGNLSIQSANLTGAQMELFARDTDIKGTVTSHSANKSSSGKEAQNVQHFRSDRSKTETFTASNINASESLTLNNSGSLNLSAANINAGALTASATGNINSNAVKTTNHTESDHTQSKGLWYNNNLSSSTDESLHQTKINAGSVNIATTGKVQLDATELNSAADARIAAQQGIVLSSNSETDSSSTYVSFKNETAALKTGIATKSSKNSTAHQTKISAAGDIGLISEGDLSTYGASIAANGNVVTDVNNINLGTQTTINTNSLDDQKKYWGGLFGGESQVQNNRTENLHGSSITANSNVVLGAKNGVNVYGSTVEGQAGTFVSSKAGNVDIKNATSTDTSAQSARKGTIFNITTSKTSSNSSIEKITGSTLVSNADLTVVSNKDINVIGSALFAAQKLQLSSAGDLTIDAAKAVENKQVNEYSIKGYSGTETNKENGSVTAKAGIKFTDTHTDTHSVGLNGSILTGKNTQLSSNSNVTVSGSQINGEESVNISAANNVNIVASKGSNTVTESGRVTDLGVSATAYEKNNVAGIGVSVGITSTKTDATTVTNTSHVSNINTGGNTTITANGNINQEGTVINATGNVVEAAKNVTHAAAHSGAKSDVKQNGGGLVVSAGISTNKGIGGEITAQGQGNSSTHNESTATVTTINAGNAIVLANDKVSDEGTKYDATGAINIDAGSYHNTAAHNTSNSSSKQGGASLTIGAYTKDGSNVDVNANLNVNYSDENKKESTAVKGDMNATNVVINAKDSAEIASNITANNNVNITAGNGVTFTESANTASNQGTAVNVGIGAGATINVETGVAVPHVNGSVGVNKTDNASSTATGANVAAGNDIKINANNGDVNLHGTNLVSNNSVEVEGKKVNTSGAISSVNEKNLTVNVNGSYASGKPNGGINAKGKNEANVTNTANTIQSDNVVITTGSPTGLSVNNTTINGNNVAYYYDDSKAPAANRYTYRPRQPSYARRRLRY
;
A
#
# COMPACT_ATOMS: atom_id res chain seq x y z
N MET A 1 11.12 -58.51 2.00
CA MET A 1 11.74 -59.64 1.29
C MET A 1 11.42 -59.56 -0.20
N LYS A 2 12.31 -58.94 -0.99
CA LYS A 2 12.73 -59.32 -2.36
C LYS A 2 13.68 -58.22 -2.86
N ILE A 3 14.79 -58.71 -3.41
CA ILE A 3 15.97 -58.00 -3.91
C ILE A 3 15.73 -57.62 -5.39
N ASP A 4 16.56 -56.71 -5.90
CA ASP A 4 16.85 -56.34 -7.31
C ASP A 4 16.24 -55.04 -7.86
N THR A 5 17.07 -53.98 -7.94
CA THR A 5 17.67 -53.43 -9.19
C THR A 5 18.23 -52.01 -8.95
N LEU A 6 19.57 -51.89 -8.89
CA LEU A 6 20.28 -50.61 -8.95
C LEU A 6 20.46 -50.17 -10.42
N TYR A 7 19.99 -48.97 -10.76
CA TYR A 7 20.29 -48.29 -12.02
C TYR A 7 21.35 -47.20 -11.76
N GLN A 8 22.48 -47.28 -12.47
CA GLN A 8 23.65 -46.42 -12.31
C GLN A 8 23.42 -44.99 -12.86
N PRO A 9 23.90 -43.92 -12.18
CA PRO A 9 24.04 -42.61 -12.81
C PRO A 9 25.31 -42.55 -13.68
N LYS A 10 25.12 -42.15 -14.94
CA LYS A 10 26.20 -41.83 -15.90
C LYS A 10 26.94 -40.55 -15.45
N LEU A 11 28.21 -40.69 -15.07
CA LEU A 11 29.15 -39.57 -14.88
C LEU A 11 29.71 -39.06 -16.21
N SER A 12 29.85 -37.74 -16.34
CA SER A 12 30.54 -37.06 -17.45
C SER A 12 32.06 -37.32 -17.42
N ALA A 13 32.74 -37.12 -18.54
CA ALA A 13 34.15 -37.46 -18.74
C ALA A 13 35.12 -36.82 -17.72
N SER A 14 34.75 -35.68 -17.12
CA SER A 14 35.52 -34.99 -16.07
C SER A 14 35.45 -35.68 -14.70
N GLY A 15 34.39 -36.47 -14.44
CA GLY A 15 34.21 -37.24 -13.21
C GLY A 15 34.93 -38.60 -13.20
N LYS A 16 35.50 -39.02 -14.34
CA LYS A 16 36.27 -40.27 -14.45
C LYS A 16 37.77 -40.11 -14.21
N VAL A 17 38.28 -38.88 -14.06
CA VAL A 17 39.70 -38.61 -13.80
C VAL A 17 40.01 -38.38 -12.31
N THR A 18 39.04 -37.92 -11.51
CA THR A 18 39.26 -37.62 -10.08
C THR A 18 39.12 -38.83 -9.14
N VAL A 19 38.40 -39.89 -9.55
CA VAL A 19 38.24 -41.12 -8.74
C VAL A 19 39.33 -42.17 -9.04
N ALA A 20 40.15 -41.97 -10.07
CA ALA A 20 41.29 -42.85 -10.39
C ALA A 20 42.63 -42.42 -9.76
N VAL A 21 42.67 -41.35 -8.96
CA VAL A 21 43.90 -40.87 -8.27
C VAL A 21 43.77 -40.90 -6.73
N CYS A 22 42.68 -41.45 -6.18
CA CYS A 22 42.50 -41.61 -4.73
C CYS A 22 42.59 -43.08 -4.23
N PHE A 23 42.97 -44.03 -5.08
CA PHE A 23 43.22 -45.43 -4.67
C PHE A 23 44.62 -45.97 -5.04
N ALA A 24 45.56 -45.09 -5.37
CA ALA A 24 46.97 -45.45 -5.45
C ALA A 24 47.77 -44.44 -4.62
N PHE A 25 47.83 -44.62 -3.29
CA PHE A 25 48.95 -44.28 -2.39
C PHE A 25 48.59 -44.55 -0.91
N LEU A 26 47.89 -45.65 -0.62
CA LEU A 26 47.89 -46.26 0.71
C LEU A 26 48.18 -47.75 0.52
N GLY A 27 49.46 -48.09 0.58
CA GLY A 27 49.93 -49.46 0.39
C GLY A 27 51.43 -49.56 0.18
N ASN A 28 52.22 -49.03 1.11
CA ASN A 28 53.39 -49.67 1.71
C ASN A 28 54.18 -48.63 2.51
N ALA A 29 54.09 -48.73 3.83
CA ALA A 29 55.17 -48.30 4.70
C ALA A 29 56.39 -49.16 4.37
N ALA A 30 57.40 -48.56 3.73
CA ALA A 30 58.74 -49.11 3.66
C ALA A 30 59.75 -48.01 3.29
N VAL A 31 60.44 -47.51 4.32
CA VAL A 31 61.86 -47.12 4.33
C VAL A 31 62.35 -46.12 3.27
N ALA A 32 62.44 -44.84 3.66
CA ALA A 32 63.65 -43.99 3.52
C ALA A 32 63.33 -42.56 4.00
N ALA A 33 63.32 -42.34 5.31
CA ALA A 33 63.61 -41.02 5.85
C ALA A 33 65.07 -40.72 5.53
N ASN A 34 65.38 -39.71 4.72
CA ASN A 34 66.76 -39.26 4.56
C ASN A 34 66.87 -37.81 4.08
N ILE A 35 67.77 -37.08 4.75
CA ILE A 35 68.40 -35.83 4.31
C ILE A 35 69.72 -36.19 3.62
N GLU A 36 69.89 -35.82 2.36
CA GLU A 36 71.09 -36.08 1.55
C GLU A 36 71.80 -34.76 1.24
N ALA A 37 72.79 -34.41 2.05
CA ALA A 37 73.55 -33.17 1.94
C ALA A 37 74.65 -33.23 0.86
N ILE A 38 75.05 -32.06 0.35
CA ILE A 38 76.09 -31.85 -0.65
C ILE A 38 77.16 -30.93 -0.06
N GLY A 39 78.43 -31.18 -0.41
CA GLY A 39 79.55 -30.30 -0.04
C GLY A 39 79.97 -30.43 1.43
N GLN A 40 80.16 -29.28 2.10
CA GLN A 40 80.68 -29.21 3.48
C GLN A 40 79.64 -29.49 4.57
N THR A 41 78.39 -29.76 4.19
CA THR A 41 77.31 -30.11 5.12
C THR A 41 77.32 -31.62 5.35
N SER A 42 77.30 -32.08 6.59
CA SER A 42 77.27 -33.52 6.91
C SER A 42 76.01 -33.87 7.71
N VAL A 43 75.40 -35.01 7.39
CA VAL A 43 74.24 -35.55 8.11
C VAL A 43 74.66 -36.83 8.83
N GLN A 44 74.31 -36.93 10.11
CA GLN A 44 74.47 -38.13 10.93
C GLN A 44 73.16 -38.39 11.67
N GLN A 45 72.90 -39.62 12.12
CA GLN A 45 71.65 -39.94 12.82
C GLN A 45 71.93 -40.36 14.27
N GLN A 46 71.16 -39.83 15.21
CA GLN A 46 71.20 -40.21 16.62
C GLN A 46 69.77 -40.37 17.13
N HIS A 47 69.46 -41.51 17.76
CA HIS A 47 68.10 -41.82 18.24
C HIS A 47 67.01 -41.65 17.17
N ASN A 48 67.29 -42.03 15.91
CA ASN A 48 66.41 -41.85 14.74
C ASN A 48 66.09 -40.39 14.36
N VAL A 49 66.83 -39.43 14.92
CA VAL A 49 66.78 -37.99 14.57
C VAL A 49 67.98 -37.66 13.68
N ASP A 50 67.74 -37.00 12.55
CA ASP A 50 68.80 -36.59 11.63
C ASP A 50 69.49 -35.32 12.16
N ILE A 51 70.78 -35.40 12.48
CA ILE A 51 71.62 -34.27 12.91
C ILE A 51 72.41 -33.76 11.70
N VAL A 52 72.11 -32.56 11.27
CA VAL A 52 72.79 -31.83 10.20
C VAL A 52 73.84 -30.91 10.82
N ASN A 53 75.12 -31.27 10.70
CA ASN A 53 76.20 -30.30 10.93
C ASN A 53 76.28 -29.39 9.71
N ILE A 54 75.71 -28.20 9.85
CA ILE A 54 75.62 -27.20 8.78
C ILE A 54 77.00 -26.67 8.37
N ALA A 55 77.14 -26.21 7.13
CA ALA A 55 78.36 -25.63 6.61
C ALA A 55 78.80 -24.40 7.43
N ALA A 56 80.11 -24.11 7.43
CA ALA A 56 80.66 -22.91 8.06
C ALA A 56 79.96 -21.64 7.53
N PRO A 57 79.51 -20.73 8.42
CA PRO A 57 78.89 -19.49 7.97
C PRO A 57 79.88 -18.60 7.23
N THR A 58 79.41 -17.83 6.26
CA THR A 58 80.17 -16.74 5.64
C THR A 58 80.47 -15.65 6.66
N ALA A 59 81.34 -14.70 6.32
CA ALA A 59 81.57 -13.50 7.15
C ALA A 59 80.28 -12.69 7.42
N GLN A 60 79.26 -12.83 6.55
CA GLN A 60 77.94 -12.19 6.70
C GLN A 60 76.94 -13.08 7.48
N GLY A 61 77.39 -14.21 8.04
CA GLY A 61 76.58 -15.08 8.90
C GLY A 61 75.66 -16.06 8.16
N LEU A 62 75.77 -16.20 6.83
CA LEU A 62 74.99 -17.17 6.06
C LEU A 62 75.68 -18.53 6.05
N SER A 63 75.02 -19.57 6.57
CA SER A 63 75.36 -20.96 6.30
C SER A 63 74.51 -21.47 5.14
N HIS A 64 75.13 -21.74 4.00
CA HIS A 64 74.46 -22.21 2.78
C HIS A 64 74.67 -23.72 2.64
N ASN A 65 73.60 -24.48 2.82
CA ASN A 65 73.57 -25.92 2.84
C ASN A 65 72.76 -26.41 1.64
N GLN A 66 73.38 -27.19 0.76
CA GLN A 66 72.73 -27.70 -0.46
C GLN A 66 72.43 -29.20 -0.33
N TYR A 67 71.31 -29.64 -0.89
CA TYR A 67 70.82 -31.01 -0.72
C TYR A 67 70.32 -31.62 -2.03
N ASN A 68 70.55 -32.93 -2.19
CA ASN A 68 69.85 -33.74 -3.18
C ASN A 68 68.44 -34.13 -2.72
N LYS A 69 68.25 -34.34 -1.41
CA LYS A 69 66.95 -34.56 -0.76
C LYS A 69 66.95 -33.92 0.62
N TYR A 70 65.86 -33.25 0.96
CA TYR A 70 65.65 -32.73 2.31
C TYR A 70 64.24 -33.13 2.76
N ASN A 71 64.15 -34.26 3.44
CA ASN A 71 62.91 -34.81 3.99
C ASN A 71 63.11 -35.10 5.48
N VAL A 72 62.19 -34.64 6.32
CA VAL A 72 62.26 -34.82 7.78
C VAL A 72 61.22 -35.84 8.20
N SER A 73 61.65 -36.90 8.86
CA SER A 73 60.74 -37.93 9.39
C SER A 73 59.96 -37.43 10.60
N GLN A 74 58.99 -38.21 11.06
CA GLN A 74 58.25 -37.95 12.31
C GLN A 74 59.15 -37.83 13.56
N HIS A 75 60.36 -38.38 13.53
CA HIS A 75 61.33 -38.28 14.63
C HIS A 75 62.03 -36.92 14.68
N GLY A 76 62.01 -36.16 13.58
CA GLY A 76 62.57 -34.81 13.49
C GLY A 76 64.01 -34.73 12.98
N ALA A 77 64.54 -33.51 12.92
CA ALA A 77 65.91 -33.21 12.51
C ALA A 77 66.52 -32.07 13.35
N VAL A 78 67.82 -32.12 13.61
CA VAL A 78 68.58 -31.10 14.35
C VAL A 78 69.59 -30.44 13.42
N LEU A 79 69.50 -29.13 13.25
CA LEU A 79 70.52 -28.31 12.59
C LEU A 79 71.52 -27.85 13.67
N ASN A 80 72.73 -28.41 13.66
CA ASN A 80 73.75 -28.13 14.67
C ASN A 80 74.44 -26.79 14.39
N ASN A 81 73.99 -25.73 15.08
CA ASN A 81 74.55 -24.38 15.05
C ASN A 81 75.33 -24.06 16.35
N ALA A 82 75.88 -25.07 17.03
CA ALA A 82 76.50 -24.93 18.33
C ALA A 82 78.02 -24.69 18.25
N LEU A 83 78.51 -23.71 19.01
CA LEU A 83 79.95 -23.44 19.23
C LEU A 83 80.56 -24.28 20.35
N SER A 84 79.73 -24.87 21.20
CA SER A 84 80.13 -25.74 22.31
C SER A 84 79.18 -26.93 22.39
N ALA A 85 79.62 -28.02 23.03
CA ALA A 85 78.74 -29.16 23.31
C ALA A 85 77.58 -28.75 24.24
N GLY A 86 76.46 -29.47 24.15
CA GLY A 86 75.24 -29.17 24.90
C GLY A 86 74.14 -30.20 24.65
N LYS A 87 72.92 -29.93 25.14
CA LYS A 87 71.78 -30.83 25.02
C LYS A 87 70.74 -30.29 24.06
N SER A 88 70.54 -30.98 22.94
CA SER A 88 69.43 -30.81 22.00
C SER A 88 68.14 -31.39 22.59
N GLN A 89 67.02 -30.74 22.26
CA GLN A 89 65.66 -31.16 22.62
C GLN A 89 65.25 -32.44 21.89
N LEU A 90 65.65 -32.61 20.62
CA LEU A 90 65.28 -33.77 19.81
C LEU A 90 66.29 -34.93 19.88
N ALA A 91 67.60 -34.66 19.87
CA ALA A 91 68.64 -35.70 19.75
C ALA A 91 69.42 -35.98 21.06
N GLY A 92 69.23 -35.20 22.12
CA GLY A 92 69.96 -35.33 23.39
C GLY A 92 71.33 -34.65 23.35
N ASN A 93 72.35 -35.23 24.00
CA ASN A 93 73.68 -34.59 24.05
C ASN A 93 74.34 -34.58 22.66
N LEU A 94 74.76 -33.40 22.21
CA LEU A 94 75.44 -33.17 20.94
C LEU A 94 76.73 -32.38 21.16
N SER A 95 77.73 -32.65 20.32
CA SER A 95 78.98 -31.87 20.28
C SER A 95 78.81 -30.57 19.49
N ALA A 96 79.74 -29.63 19.66
CA ALA A 96 79.85 -28.45 18.79
C ALA A 96 79.97 -28.85 17.32
N ASN A 97 79.49 -27.99 16.42
CA ASN A 97 79.61 -28.23 14.98
C ASN A 97 81.08 -28.09 14.55
N LYS A 98 81.68 -29.20 14.09
CA LYS A 98 83.09 -29.27 13.67
C LYS A 98 83.42 -28.40 12.46
N ASN A 99 82.40 -27.94 11.73
CA ASN A 99 82.58 -27.07 10.58
C ASN A 99 82.88 -25.62 10.98
N PHE A 100 82.68 -25.23 12.25
CA PHE A 100 82.80 -23.84 12.69
C PHE A 100 84.20 -23.49 13.21
N GLN A 101 84.63 -22.25 12.95
CA GLN A 101 85.85 -21.64 13.48
C GLN A 101 85.50 -20.46 14.41
N GLY A 102 84.68 -20.72 15.43
CA GLY A 102 84.31 -19.73 16.46
C GLY A 102 83.10 -18.83 16.15
N GLN A 103 82.48 -18.95 14.97
CA GLN A 103 81.26 -18.21 14.58
C GLN A 103 80.10 -19.16 14.25
N ALA A 104 78.93 -18.90 14.83
CA ALA A 104 77.68 -19.57 14.49
C ALA A 104 76.96 -18.83 13.34
N ALA A 105 76.11 -19.55 12.61
CA ALA A 105 75.30 -18.96 11.55
C ALA A 105 74.19 -18.07 12.12
N SER A 106 73.92 -16.95 11.45
CA SER A 106 72.74 -16.10 11.69
C SER A 106 71.59 -16.46 10.74
N VAL A 107 71.89 -17.02 9.56
CA VAL A 107 70.92 -17.56 8.60
C VAL A 107 71.37 -18.93 8.15
N ILE A 108 70.51 -19.92 8.27
CA ILE A 108 70.72 -21.29 7.80
C ILE A 108 69.82 -21.51 6.57
N LEU A 109 70.43 -21.47 5.38
CA LEU A 109 69.75 -21.74 4.12
C LEU A 109 69.90 -23.22 3.77
N ASN A 110 68.77 -23.92 3.69
CA ASN A 110 68.67 -25.28 3.18
C ASN A 110 68.08 -25.25 1.77
N GLU A 111 68.92 -25.47 0.76
CA GLU A 111 68.53 -25.40 -0.64
C GLU A 111 68.54 -26.79 -1.28
N VAL A 112 67.41 -27.22 -1.83
CA VAL A 112 67.34 -28.45 -2.63
C VAL A 112 67.59 -28.10 -4.09
N VAL A 113 68.74 -28.53 -4.62
CA VAL A 113 69.19 -28.23 -5.99
C VAL A 113 68.81 -29.32 -7.00
N SER A 114 68.24 -30.44 -6.54
CA SER A 114 67.74 -31.54 -7.37
C SER A 114 66.30 -31.30 -7.84
N LYS A 115 65.66 -32.31 -8.43
CA LYS A 115 64.22 -32.30 -8.78
C LYS A 115 63.30 -32.89 -7.70
N ASN A 116 63.85 -33.25 -6.53
CA ASN A 116 63.07 -33.90 -5.47
C ASN A 116 62.28 -32.87 -4.64
N PRO A 117 60.99 -33.11 -4.34
CA PRO A 117 60.24 -32.28 -3.40
C PRO A 117 60.66 -32.56 -1.95
N SER A 118 60.25 -31.70 -1.03
CA SER A 118 60.50 -31.85 0.41
C SER A 118 59.23 -32.24 1.16
N LEU A 119 59.32 -33.27 2.01
CA LEU A 119 58.29 -33.72 2.92
C LEU A 119 58.79 -33.61 4.38
N ILE A 120 58.14 -32.77 5.17
CA ILE A 120 58.51 -32.46 6.56
C ILE A 120 57.42 -33.01 7.49
N LEU A 121 57.69 -34.12 8.17
CA LEU A 121 56.72 -34.85 9.01
C LEU A 121 56.97 -34.71 10.52
N GLY A 122 58.10 -34.14 10.95
CA GLY A 122 58.48 -34.01 12.35
C GLY A 122 59.18 -32.69 12.66
N GLN A 123 59.41 -32.43 13.95
CA GLN A 123 60.01 -31.18 14.44
C GLN A 123 61.43 -30.99 13.91
N GLN A 124 61.83 -29.73 13.75
CA GLN A 124 63.20 -29.36 13.44
C GLN A 124 63.76 -28.52 14.58
N GLU A 125 65.03 -28.64 14.90
CA GLU A 125 65.66 -27.88 15.99
C GLU A 125 66.96 -27.24 15.53
N ILE A 126 67.11 -25.92 15.73
CA ILE A 126 68.43 -25.29 15.67
C ILE A 126 69.11 -25.50 17.01
N PHE A 127 70.03 -26.44 17.09
CA PHE A 127 70.78 -26.71 18.32
C PHE A 127 71.95 -25.72 18.46
N GLY A 128 72.07 -25.08 19.63
CA GLY A 128 73.08 -24.06 19.89
C GLY A 128 72.53 -22.64 19.76
N ILE A 129 73.23 -21.78 19.02
CA ILE A 129 72.84 -20.37 18.84
C ILE A 129 71.63 -20.29 17.90
N ALA A 130 70.62 -19.49 18.27
CA ALA A 130 69.43 -19.26 17.45
C ALA A 130 69.79 -18.60 16.10
N ALA A 131 69.12 -18.99 15.03
CA ALA A 131 69.34 -18.45 13.68
C ALA A 131 68.02 -18.37 12.91
N ASP A 132 68.04 -17.73 11.74
CA ASP A 132 66.96 -17.83 10.78
C ASP A 132 67.05 -19.18 10.05
N TYR A 133 65.92 -19.84 9.86
CA TYR A 133 65.78 -21.07 9.10
C TYR A 133 65.14 -20.79 7.75
N VAL A 134 65.75 -21.26 6.67
CA VAL A 134 65.18 -21.23 5.32
C VAL A 134 65.21 -22.63 4.70
N LEU A 135 64.10 -23.07 4.12
CA LEU A 135 64.04 -24.21 3.22
C LEU A 135 63.56 -23.75 1.85
N ALA A 136 64.47 -23.74 0.88
CA ALA A 136 64.20 -23.40 -0.51
C ALA A 136 64.20 -24.67 -1.38
N ASN A 137 63.04 -25.00 -1.95
CA ASN A 137 62.90 -26.13 -2.87
C ASN A 137 61.91 -25.80 -3.99
N PRO A 138 62.36 -25.49 -5.21
CA PRO A 138 61.49 -25.12 -6.33
C PRO A 138 60.56 -26.25 -6.80
N ASN A 139 60.76 -27.48 -6.32
CA ASN A 139 59.96 -28.66 -6.71
C ASN A 139 58.72 -28.88 -5.83
N GLY A 140 58.56 -28.10 -4.75
CA GLY A 140 57.43 -28.18 -3.83
C GLY A 140 57.83 -28.63 -2.42
N ILE A 141 57.05 -28.17 -1.45
CA ILE A 141 57.25 -28.44 -0.02
C ILE A 141 55.91 -28.85 0.59
N THR A 142 55.89 -29.98 1.29
CA THR A 142 54.77 -30.39 2.15
C THR A 142 55.25 -30.43 3.59
N HIS A 143 54.70 -29.56 4.43
CA HIS A 143 54.91 -29.50 5.86
C HIS A 143 53.69 -30.08 6.58
N ASN A 144 53.91 -31.04 7.49
CA ASN A 144 52.85 -31.75 8.20
C ASN A 144 53.21 -31.98 9.67
N GLY A 145 53.07 -30.94 10.50
CA GLY A 145 53.00 -31.06 11.97
C GLY A 145 54.27 -30.79 12.79
N GLY A 146 55.41 -30.45 12.18
CA GLY A 146 56.66 -30.18 12.90
C GLY A 146 56.98 -28.70 13.10
N SER A 147 56.98 -28.19 14.33
CA SER A 147 57.51 -26.84 14.60
C SER A 147 59.03 -26.78 14.44
N ILE A 148 59.56 -25.59 14.11
CA ILE A 148 60.99 -25.32 14.04
C ILE A 148 61.38 -24.64 15.35
N LEU A 149 62.15 -25.35 16.17
CA LEU A 149 62.58 -24.92 17.48
C LEU A 149 63.83 -24.06 17.36
N ASN A 150 63.91 -23.02 18.21
CA ASN A 150 65.05 -22.10 18.30
C ASN A 150 65.38 -21.34 16.99
N ALA A 151 64.38 -21.11 16.14
CA ALA A 151 64.50 -20.25 14.97
C ALA A 151 63.87 -18.88 15.23
N ASN A 152 64.58 -17.82 14.84
CA ASN A 152 64.03 -16.46 14.89
C ASN A 152 63.00 -16.26 13.77
N ARG A 153 63.32 -16.78 12.58
CA ARG A 153 62.50 -16.75 11.38
C ARG A 153 62.46 -18.12 10.72
N ALA A 154 61.31 -18.51 10.19
CA ALA A 154 61.14 -19.75 9.43
C ALA A 154 60.56 -19.45 8.04
N SER A 155 61.38 -19.56 7.00
CA SER A 155 60.97 -19.33 5.61
C SER A 155 60.86 -20.66 4.85
N LEU A 156 59.66 -21.01 4.41
CA LEU A 156 59.41 -22.13 3.51
C LEU A 156 59.16 -21.59 2.11
N VAL A 157 60.05 -21.91 1.18
CA VAL A 157 60.13 -21.24 -0.13
C VAL A 157 60.11 -22.29 -1.25
N VAL A 158 59.04 -22.30 -2.04
CA VAL A 158 58.98 -23.05 -3.30
C VAL A 158 59.51 -22.15 -4.41
N GLY A 159 60.84 -22.00 -4.43
CA GLY A 159 61.54 -21.08 -5.29
C GLY A 159 63.05 -21.24 -5.15
N THR A 160 63.78 -20.29 -5.73
CA THR A 160 65.26 -20.28 -5.71
C THR A 160 65.79 -19.08 -4.91
N PRO A 161 66.78 -19.26 -4.03
CA PRO A 161 67.39 -18.18 -3.29
C PRO A 161 68.38 -17.39 -4.16
N THR A 162 68.44 -16.08 -3.97
CA THR A 162 69.49 -15.21 -4.53
C THR A 162 70.50 -14.90 -3.43
N VAL A 163 71.70 -15.47 -3.55
CA VAL A 163 72.82 -15.18 -2.64
C VAL A 163 73.83 -14.31 -3.37
N SER A 164 74.24 -13.21 -2.73
CA SER A 164 75.22 -12.26 -3.29
C SER A 164 76.05 -11.68 -2.14
N ASP A 165 77.36 -11.52 -2.37
CA ASP A 165 78.35 -11.08 -1.37
C ASP A 165 78.32 -11.89 -0.06
N GLY A 166 78.06 -13.20 -0.17
CA GLY A 166 77.98 -14.10 0.97
C GLY A 166 76.74 -13.91 1.86
N ALA A 167 75.73 -13.15 1.42
CA ALA A 167 74.48 -12.91 2.15
C ALA A 167 73.25 -13.30 1.31
N LEU A 168 72.19 -13.74 1.98
CA LEU A 168 70.88 -14.01 1.35
C LEU A 168 70.18 -12.67 1.05
N LYS A 169 69.82 -12.44 -0.23
CA LYS A 169 69.21 -11.19 -0.68
C LYS A 169 67.71 -11.33 -0.93
N SER A 170 67.30 -12.30 -1.74
CA SER A 170 65.90 -12.45 -2.15
C SER A 170 65.56 -13.91 -2.47
N PHE A 171 64.28 -14.17 -2.73
CA PHE A 171 63.77 -15.43 -3.28
C PHE A 171 63.01 -15.18 -4.57
N ASN A 172 63.36 -15.92 -5.62
CA ASN A 172 62.61 -15.93 -6.88
C ASN A 172 61.58 -17.07 -6.85
N ILE A 173 60.30 -16.71 -6.88
CA ILE A 173 59.18 -17.62 -6.97
C ILE A 173 58.76 -17.75 -8.44
N SER A 174 58.87 -18.96 -8.98
CA SER A 174 58.55 -19.26 -10.39
C SER A 174 57.04 -19.47 -10.62
N ASP A 175 56.63 -19.65 -11.87
CA ASP A 175 55.26 -19.99 -12.30
C ASP A 175 55.13 -21.48 -12.72
N ASN A 176 55.96 -22.35 -12.15
CA ASN A 176 56.15 -23.75 -12.55
C ASN A 176 55.05 -24.74 -12.12
N GLY A 177 53.95 -24.28 -11.52
CA GLY A 177 52.84 -25.13 -11.08
C GLY A 177 53.06 -25.88 -9.76
N LYS A 178 54.13 -25.61 -9.00
CA LYS A 178 54.43 -26.30 -7.74
C LYS A 178 53.79 -25.60 -6.53
N GLN A 179 53.55 -26.36 -5.47
CA GLN A 179 52.83 -25.88 -4.28
C GLN A 179 53.66 -26.00 -2.99
N LEU A 180 53.35 -25.10 -2.05
CA LEU A 180 53.66 -25.22 -0.63
C LEU A 180 52.39 -25.61 0.11
N GLN A 181 52.39 -26.78 0.73
CA GLN A 181 51.28 -27.24 1.58
C GLN A 181 51.73 -27.27 3.04
N VAL A 182 50.99 -26.58 3.91
CA VAL A 182 51.22 -26.57 5.36
C VAL A 182 50.04 -27.23 6.06
N ASN A 183 50.33 -28.24 6.87
CA ASN A 183 49.40 -28.99 7.72
C ASN A 183 49.98 -29.09 9.15
N GLY A 184 49.12 -29.23 10.15
CA GLY A 184 49.57 -29.32 11.56
C GLY A 184 50.21 -28.03 12.08
N ASN A 185 51.01 -28.12 13.15
CA ASN A 185 51.48 -26.95 13.90
C ASN A 185 52.85 -26.43 13.44
N LEU A 186 52.92 -25.15 13.01
CA LEU A 186 54.14 -24.39 12.74
C LEU A 186 54.18 -23.19 13.69
N SER A 187 54.89 -23.35 14.82
CA SER A 187 54.88 -22.38 15.93
C SER A 187 56.28 -22.17 16.53
N GLY A 188 56.44 -21.19 17.41
CA GLY A 188 57.69 -20.93 18.15
C GLY A 188 58.67 -19.97 17.47
N ASN A 189 58.28 -19.37 16.33
CA ASN A 189 59.11 -18.44 15.56
C ASN A 189 58.64 -17.00 15.75
N ARG A 190 59.52 -16.01 15.52
CA ARG A 190 59.10 -14.60 15.47
C ARG A 190 58.52 -14.23 14.11
N VAL A 191 59.11 -14.74 13.02
CA VAL A 191 58.65 -14.52 11.66
C VAL A 191 58.46 -15.85 10.93
N VAL A 192 57.39 -15.97 10.14
CA VAL A 192 57.17 -17.11 9.24
C VAL A 192 56.93 -16.59 7.83
N ASP A 193 57.65 -17.10 6.83
CA ASP A 193 57.38 -16.82 5.41
C ASP A 193 56.94 -18.10 4.69
N LEU A 194 55.81 -18.02 3.98
CA LEU A 194 55.25 -19.09 3.16
C LEU A 194 55.20 -18.58 1.71
N LEU A 195 56.20 -18.92 0.91
CA LEU A 195 56.39 -18.34 -0.42
C LEU A 195 56.35 -19.44 -1.48
N ALA A 196 55.42 -19.38 -2.43
CA ALA A 196 55.29 -20.41 -3.47
C ALA A 196 54.45 -19.95 -4.67
N PRO A 197 54.51 -20.64 -5.82
CA PRO A 197 53.55 -20.41 -6.90
C PRO A 197 52.11 -20.63 -6.42
N GLN A 198 51.89 -21.63 -5.57
CA GLN A 198 50.63 -21.86 -4.84
C GLN A 198 50.90 -22.13 -3.37
N VAL A 199 50.17 -21.45 -2.48
CA VAL A 199 50.20 -21.72 -1.03
C VAL A 199 48.87 -22.31 -0.58
N VAL A 200 48.94 -23.45 0.11
CA VAL A 200 47.79 -24.12 0.73
C VAL A 200 48.04 -24.34 2.22
N VAL A 201 47.30 -23.61 3.06
CA VAL A 201 47.27 -23.83 4.52
C VAL A 201 46.07 -24.69 4.86
N GLY A 202 46.31 -25.96 5.16
CA GLY A 202 45.28 -26.99 5.32
C GLY A 202 44.41 -26.80 6.56
N LYS A 203 43.30 -27.54 6.63
CA LYS A 203 42.30 -27.43 7.70
C LYS A 203 42.87 -27.71 9.11
N SER A 204 43.87 -28.59 9.21
CA SER A 204 44.54 -28.92 10.47
C SER A 204 45.72 -27.99 10.80
N ALA A 205 46.02 -27.02 9.94
CA ALA A 205 47.18 -26.16 10.10
C ALA A 205 46.95 -25.11 11.21
N ASN A 206 47.97 -24.91 12.03
CA ASN A 206 48.07 -23.81 12.96
C ASN A 206 49.44 -23.15 12.78
N VAL A 207 49.45 -21.96 12.18
CA VAL A 207 50.67 -21.18 11.92
C VAL A 207 50.72 -20.02 12.90
N ASN A 208 51.71 -20.02 13.79
CA ASN A 208 51.85 -19.01 14.83
C ASN A 208 53.25 -18.37 14.80
N ALA A 209 53.29 -17.05 14.76
CA ALA A 209 54.52 -16.27 14.85
C ALA A 209 54.35 -15.07 15.81
N ALA A 210 55.38 -14.67 16.54
CA ALA A 210 55.27 -13.53 17.46
C ALA A 210 55.11 -12.19 16.72
N ASP A 211 55.93 -11.94 15.69
CA ASP A 211 56.02 -10.65 15.01
C ASP A 211 55.25 -10.63 13.69
N ALA A 212 55.54 -11.56 12.77
CA ALA A 212 54.96 -11.54 11.42
C ALA A 212 54.76 -12.91 10.75
N ILE A 213 53.70 -13.04 9.95
CA ILE A 213 53.52 -14.11 8.95
C ILE A 213 53.40 -13.44 7.57
N ASN A 214 54.25 -13.82 6.62
CA ASN A 214 54.16 -13.38 5.23
C ASN A 214 53.80 -14.56 4.33
N VAL A 215 52.80 -14.41 3.48
CA VAL A 215 52.38 -15.39 2.49
C VAL A 215 52.47 -14.74 1.12
N SER A 216 53.15 -15.39 0.18
CA SER A 216 53.20 -14.98 -1.23
C SER A 216 52.78 -16.16 -2.10
N SER A 217 51.72 -15.98 -2.88
CA SER A 217 51.26 -16.90 -3.92
C SER A 217 51.38 -16.24 -5.30
N GLY A 218 51.77 -17.02 -6.30
CA GLY A 218 52.05 -16.55 -7.64
C GLY A 218 53.49 -16.12 -7.87
N LYS A 219 53.81 -15.84 -9.14
CA LYS A 219 55.16 -15.46 -9.57
C LYS A 219 55.56 -14.13 -8.95
N SER A 220 56.70 -14.12 -8.28
CA SER A 220 57.16 -12.95 -7.52
C SER A 220 58.65 -13.03 -7.18
N ASN A 221 59.24 -11.88 -6.86
CA ASN A 221 60.52 -11.77 -6.19
C ASN A 221 60.28 -11.23 -4.77
N PHE A 222 60.78 -11.93 -3.75
CA PHE A 222 60.62 -11.58 -2.34
C PHE A 222 61.97 -11.13 -1.77
N ASP A 223 62.08 -9.89 -1.30
CA ASP A 223 63.30 -9.39 -0.65
C ASP A 223 63.39 -9.91 0.79
N TYR A 224 64.50 -10.58 1.11
CA TYR A 224 64.67 -11.26 2.39
C TYR A 224 64.66 -10.25 3.55
N LYS A 225 65.32 -9.12 3.42
CA LYS A 225 65.54 -8.18 4.53
C LYS A 225 64.32 -7.31 4.83
N THR A 226 63.65 -6.84 3.80
CA THR A 226 62.53 -5.90 3.88
C THR A 226 61.16 -6.58 3.86
N ALA A 227 61.11 -7.86 3.48
CA ALA A 227 59.88 -8.62 3.24
C ALA A 227 58.97 -7.98 2.16
N GLN A 228 59.54 -7.16 1.27
CA GLN A 228 58.83 -6.59 0.13
C GLN A 228 58.64 -7.66 -0.96
N ILE A 229 57.49 -7.62 -1.61
CA ILE A 229 57.12 -8.53 -2.71
C ILE A 229 56.97 -7.73 -3.99
N GLU A 230 57.77 -8.08 -4.98
CA GLU A 230 57.64 -7.61 -6.36
C GLU A 230 56.85 -8.65 -7.15
N ALA A 231 55.61 -8.31 -7.52
CA ALA A 231 54.77 -9.14 -8.38
C ALA A 231 55.32 -9.15 -9.81
N LEU A 232 55.45 -10.34 -10.41
CA LEU A 232 55.95 -10.51 -11.79
C LEU A 232 54.86 -11.15 -12.65
N ASP A 233 54.74 -10.72 -13.91
CA ASP A 233 53.78 -11.32 -14.84
C ASP A 233 54.13 -12.80 -15.11
N ALA A 234 53.13 -13.67 -14.89
CA ALA A 234 53.20 -15.07 -15.25
C ALA A 234 53.15 -15.22 -16.79
N ALA A 235 53.81 -16.26 -17.32
CA ALA A 235 53.71 -16.57 -18.75
C ALA A 235 52.24 -16.83 -19.14
N SER A 236 51.82 -16.46 -20.36
CA SER A 236 50.42 -16.60 -20.79
C SER A 236 49.91 -18.05 -20.73
N ASN A 237 50.79 -19.03 -20.88
CA ASN A 237 50.50 -20.46 -20.80
C ASN A 237 50.78 -21.07 -19.41
N ALA A 238 51.21 -20.28 -18.43
CA ALA A 238 51.40 -20.74 -17.06
C ALA A 238 50.04 -21.10 -16.42
N PRO A 239 50.00 -22.16 -15.58
CA PRO A 239 48.77 -22.56 -14.90
C PRO A 239 48.29 -21.45 -13.96
N VAL A 240 46.97 -21.27 -13.89
CA VAL A 240 46.32 -20.39 -12.91
C VAL A 240 46.14 -21.19 -11.62
N LEU A 241 46.75 -20.75 -10.53
CA LEU A 241 46.77 -21.47 -9.27
C LEU A 241 46.11 -20.63 -8.17
N ASP A 242 44.99 -21.12 -7.65
CA ASP A 242 44.29 -20.47 -6.54
C ASP A 242 45.04 -20.68 -5.22
N GLY A 243 45.15 -19.61 -4.43
CA GLY A 243 45.63 -19.70 -3.05
C GLY A 243 44.53 -20.21 -2.13
N HIS A 244 44.89 -20.99 -1.11
CA HIS A 244 43.93 -21.57 -0.17
C HIS A 244 44.39 -21.48 1.28
N ILE A 245 43.53 -20.90 2.14
CA ILE A 245 43.73 -20.87 3.59
C ILE A 245 42.47 -21.45 4.25
N PHE A 246 42.64 -22.62 4.88
CA PHE A 246 41.57 -23.32 5.61
C PHE A 246 41.84 -23.44 7.11
N GLY A 247 43.12 -23.36 7.52
CA GLY A 247 43.54 -23.52 8.90
C GLY A 247 43.54 -22.20 9.69
N SER A 248 44.40 -22.14 10.70
CA SER A 248 44.57 -20.97 11.55
C SER A 248 45.93 -20.29 11.37
N MET A 249 45.93 -18.96 11.45
CA MET A 249 47.13 -18.12 11.46
C MET A 249 47.05 -17.09 12.56
N ARG A 250 48.12 -16.90 13.34
CA ARG A 250 48.19 -15.86 14.38
C ARG A 250 49.56 -15.19 14.42
N ALA A 251 49.59 -13.86 14.32
CA ALA A 251 50.80 -13.06 14.54
C ALA A 251 50.53 -11.62 14.94
N GLY A 252 51.59 -10.87 15.25
CA GLY A 252 51.54 -9.39 15.32
C GLY A 252 51.02 -8.79 14.02
N THR A 253 51.64 -9.18 12.90
CA THR A 253 51.32 -8.73 11.55
C THR A 253 51.16 -9.92 10.62
N ILE A 254 50.12 -9.93 9.79
CA ILE A 254 49.95 -10.96 8.75
C ILE A 254 49.84 -10.25 7.40
N ARG A 255 50.59 -10.70 6.40
CA ARG A 255 50.52 -10.23 5.02
C ARG A 255 50.31 -11.38 4.07
N ILE A 256 49.26 -11.34 3.25
CA ILE A 256 48.95 -12.37 2.25
C ILE A 256 48.89 -11.69 0.89
N HIS A 257 49.83 -12.00 0.01
CA HIS A 257 49.90 -11.44 -1.34
C HIS A 257 49.63 -12.55 -2.37
N ALA A 258 48.64 -12.35 -3.24
CA ALA A 258 48.37 -13.21 -4.38
C ALA A 258 48.63 -12.42 -5.66
N THR A 259 49.72 -12.72 -6.36
CA THR A 259 50.26 -11.86 -7.42
C THR A 259 49.69 -12.14 -8.82
N ASP A 260 49.09 -13.30 -9.06
CA ASP A 260 48.45 -13.62 -10.35
C ASP A 260 47.02 -13.03 -10.43
N LYS A 261 46.82 -12.07 -11.34
CA LYS A 261 45.53 -11.41 -11.60
C LYS A 261 44.40 -12.35 -12.07
N ARG A 262 44.73 -13.56 -12.51
CA ARG A 262 43.77 -14.59 -12.96
C ARG A 262 43.34 -15.51 -11.83
N ALA A 263 44.13 -15.57 -10.75
CA ALA A 263 43.92 -16.49 -9.65
C ALA A 263 42.98 -15.92 -8.58
N LYS A 264 42.47 -16.81 -7.73
CA LYS A 264 41.64 -16.46 -6.59
C LYS A 264 42.33 -16.83 -5.28
N GLN A 265 42.32 -15.92 -4.32
CA GLN A 265 42.69 -16.20 -2.94
C GLN A 265 41.43 -16.63 -2.17
N ASN A 266 41.40 -17.88 -1.73
CA ASN A 266 40.29 -18.47 -0.98
C ASN A 266 40.65 -18.59 0.51
N ILE A 267 39.80 -18.06 1.38
CA ILE A 267 39.88 -18.17 2.84
C ILE A 267 38.56 -18.77 3.32
N GLN A 268 38.59 -20.03 3.76
CA GLN A 268 37.36 -20.76 4.04
C GLN A 268 37.46 -21.54 5.35
N ASN A 269 36.49 -21.35 6.25
CA ASN A 269 36.48 -21.98 7.57
C ASN A 269 37.77 -21.74 8.37
N ALA A 270 38.48 -20.65 8.06
CA ALA A 270 39.78 -20.31 8.61
C ALA A 270 39.65 -19.29 9.75
N THR A 271 40.65 -19.26 10.62
CA THR A 271 40.79 -18.22 11.66
C THR A 271 42.12 -17.50 11.49
N ILE A 272 42.09 -16.22 11.12
CA ILE A 272 43.29 -15.40 10.88
C ILE A 272 43.29 -14.25 11.88
N THR A 273 44.32 -14.17 12.72
CA THR A 273 44.45 -13.13 13.75
C THR A 273 45.78 -12.38 13.63
N GLY A 274 45.75 -11.23 12.97
CA GLY A 274 46.86 -10.26 12.91
C GLY A 274 46.66 -9.18 13.98
N THR A 275 47.12 -9.43 15.20
CA THR A 275 46.77 -8.60 16.39
C THR A 275 47.02 -7.09 16.25
N ARG A 276 47.97 -6.67 15.41
CA ARG A 276 48.18 -5.26 15.03
C ARG A 276 47.73 -4.98 13.60
N TYR A 277 48.11 -5.83 12.65
CA TYR A 277 47.87 -5.57 11.23
C TYR A 277 47.58 -6.85 10.44
N LEU A 278 46.55 -6.83 9.59
CA LEU A 278 46.27 -7.87 8.60
C LEU A 278 46.11 -7.22 7.22
N ASN A 279 46.99 -7.58 6.29
CA ASN A 279 46.91 -7.16 4.89
C ASN A 279 46.72 -8.37 3.98
N ILE A 280 45.74 -8.28 3.08
CA ILE A 280 45.49 -9.27 2.03
C ILE A 280 45.44 -8.51 0.72
N ASP A 281 46.48 -8.64 -0.11
CA ASP A 281 46.57 -8.01 -1.43
C ASP A 281 46.51 -9.08 -2.52
N SER A 282 45.32 -9.27 -3.09
CA SER A 282 45.09 -10.16 -4.22
C SER A 282 44.99 -9.33 -5.50
N LYS A 283 45.81 -9.62 -6.52
CA LYS A 283 45.63 -8.99 -7.84
C LYS A 283 44.43 -9.56 -8.60
N GLY A 284 43.94 -10.74 -8.21
CA GLY A 284 42.75 -11.37 -8.73
C GLY A 284 41.58 -11.30 -7.75
N ASN A 285 40.81 -12.37 -7.61
CA ASN A 285 39.64 -12.38 -6.72
C ASN A 285 40.01 -12.77 -5.28
N LEU A 286 39.28 -12.26 -4.31
CA LEU A 286 39.35 -12.65 -2.89
C LEU A 286 38.00 -13.23 -2.47
N SER A 287 38.01 -14.40 -1.82
CA SER A 287 36.79 -14.95 -1.23
C SER A 287 37.02 -15.40 0.19
N ILE A 288 36.15 -14.91 1.07
CA ILE A 288 36.14 -15.17 2.50
C ILE A 288 34.82 -15.86 2.82
N GLN A 289 34.88 -17.11 3.25
CA GLN A 289 33.69 -17.94 3.45
C GLN A 289 33.70 -18.63 4.82
N SER A 290 32.70 -18.32 5.65
CA SER A 290 32.57 -18.81 7.03
C SER A 290 33.87 -18.71 7.83
N ALA A 291 34.63 -17.63 7.62
CA ALA A 291 35.95 -17.42 8.22
C ALA A 291 35.91 -16.30 9.26
N ASN A 292 36.86 -16.33 10.19
CA ASN A 292 37.06 -15.32 11.23
C ASN A 292 38.37 -14.59 10.98
N LEU A 293 38.30 -13.31 10.62
CA LEU A 293 39.47 -12.46 10.46
C LEU A 293 39.48 -11.41 11.58
N THR A 294 40.63 -11.18 12.20
CA THR A 294 40.78 -10.23 13.29
C THR A 294 42.09 -9.47 13.20
N GLY A 295 42.04 -8.15 13.38
CA GLY A 295 43.22 -7.30 13.57
C GLY A 295 42.87 -5.92 14.12
N ALA A 296 43.86 -5.10 14.43
CA ALA A 296 43.60 -3.69 14.77
C ALA A 296 43.33 -2.90 13.48
N GLN A 297 44.30 -2.94 12.57
CA GLN A 297 44.17 -2.41 11.21
C GLN A 297 44.10 -3.55 10.19
N MET A 298 43.17 -3.44 9.25
CA MET A 298 42.93 -4.46 8.22
C MET A 298 42.80 -3.83 6.84
N GLU A 299 43.53 -4.36 5.87
CA GLU A 299 43.49 -3.94 4.46
C GLU A 299 43.24 -5.14 3.55
N LEU A 300 42.11 -5.17 2.87
CA LEU A 300 41.74 -6.23 1.93
C LEU A 300 41.62 -5.62 0.53
N PHE A 301 42.59 -5.91 -0.33
CA PHE A 301 42.68 -5.42 -1.70
C PHE A 301 42.47 -6.58 -2.68
N ALA A 302 41.57 -6.38 -3.65
CA ALA A 302 41.25 -7.39 -4.66
C ALA A 302 40.77 -6.74 -5.97
N ARG A 303 40.65 -7.52 -7.05
CA ARG A 303 39.75 -7.15 -8.14
C ARG A 303 38.30 -7.24 -7.64
N ASP A 304 37.86 -8.45 -7.30
CA ASP A 304 36.55 -8.69 -6.72
C ASP A 304 36.69 -9.35 -5.35
N THR A 305 35.95 -8.88 -4.35
CA THR A 305 35.90 -9.47 -3.01
C THR A 305 34.51 -10.03 -2.72
N ASP A 306 34.44 -11.32 -2.36
CA ASP A 306 33.23 -11.99 -1.87
C ASP A 306 33.39 -12.39 -0.40
N ILE A 307 32.68 -11.71 0.51
CA ILE A 307 32.60 -12.08 1.93
C ILE A 307 31.22 -12.68 2.20
N LYS A 308 31.16 -14.00 2.43
CA LYS A 308 29.89 -14.72 2.53
C LYS A 308 29.85 -15.71 3.68
N GLY A 309 28.66 -15.96 4.21
CA GLY A 309 28.43 -17.14 5.04
C GLY A 309 28.26 -18.42 4.21
N THR A 310 28.04 -19.54 4.90
CA THR A 310 27.78 -20.85 4.29
C THR A 310 26.51 -21.43 4.88
N VAL A 311 25.68 -22.02 4.03
CA VAL A 311 24.52 -22.83 4.42
C VAL A 311 24.91 -24.31 4.36
N THR A 312 24.60 -25.05 5.40
CA THR A 312 24.72 -26.52 5.42
C THR A 312 23.36 -27.16 5.60
N SER A 313 23.04 -28.16 4.78
CA SER A 313 21.74 -28.84 4.79
C SER A 313 21.89 -30.26 5.33
N HIS A 314 20.98 -30.67 6.21
CA HIS A 314 20.84 -32.05 6.67
C HIS A 314 19.43 -32.56 6.35
N SER A 315 19.33 -33.77 5.80
CA SER A 315 18.05 -34.41 5.51
C SER A 315 17.92 -35.70 6.31
N ALA A 316 16.74 -35.93 6.90
CA ALA A 316 16.40 -37.17 7.59
C ALA A 316 15.07 -37.71 7.08
N ASN A 317 14.97 -39.03 6.96
CA ASN A 317 13.75 -39.75 6.58
C ASN A 317 13.54 -40.92 7.55
N LYS A 318 12.37 -40.99 8.18
CA LYS A 318 11.96 -42.08 9.06
C LYS A 318 10.66 -42.65 8.54
N SER A 319 10.61 -43.97 8.34
CA SER A 319 9.39 -44.67 7.93
C SER A 319 9.08 -45.82 8.88
N SER A 320 7.80 -46.01 9.16
CA SER A 320 7.30 -47.11 10.00
C SER A 320 5.99 -47.64 9.42
N SER A 321 5.76 -48.93 9.61
CA SER A 321 4.52 -49.59 9.18
C SER A 321 4.20 -50.74 10.13
N GLY A 322 2.93 -50.96 10.43
CA GLY A 322 2.55 -52.01 11.37
C GLY A 322 1.04 -52.11 11.58
N LYS A 323 0.67 -52.83 12.64
CA LYS A 323 -0.71 -52.91 13.12
C LYS A 323 -0.80 -52.27 14.50
N GLU A 324 -1.75 -51.36 14.67
CA GLU A 324 -2.11 -50.77 15.96
C GLU A 324 -3.22 -51.60 16.64
N ALA A 325 -3.69 -51.12 17.80
CA ALA A 325 -4.84 -51.70 18.49
C ALA A 325 -6.04 -51.86 17.55
N GLN A 326 -6.85 -52.90 17.77
CA GLN A 326 -8.05 -53.19 16.97
C GLN A 326 -7.79 -53.57 15.49
N ASN A 327 -6.60 -54.06 15.13
CA ASN A 327 -6.22 -54.49 13.77
C ASN A 327 -6.23 -53.36 12.70
N VAL A 328 -5.95 -52.12 13.09
CA VAL A 328 -5.73 -51.01 12.15
C VAL A 328 -4.33 -51.12 11.57
N GLN A 329 -4.22 -51.17 10.24
CA GLN A 329 -2.94 -51.08 9.53
C GLN A 329 -2.52 -49.60 9.50
N HIS A 330 -1.27 -49.30 9.82
CA HIS A 330 -0.72 -47.95 9.71
C HIS A 330 0.57 -47.94 8.89
N PHE A 331 0.79 -46.85 8.16
CA PHE A 331 2.05 -46.49 7.49
C PHE A 331 2.34 -45.03 7.79
N ARG A 332 3.53 -44.71 8.29
CA ARG A 332 3.96 -43.35 8.59
C ARG A 332 5.33 -43.08 7.96
N SER A 333 5.48 -41.96 7.25
CA SER A 333 6.74 -41.48 6.67
C SER A 333 6.96 -40.02 7.06
N ASP A 334 7.99 -39.76 7.86
CA ASP A 334 8.41 -38.42 8.28
C ASP A 334 9.71 -38.04 7.57
N ARG A 335 9.69 -36.94 6.81
CA ARG A 335 10.84 -36.35 6.12
C ARG A 335 11.13 -34.98 6.69
N SER A 336 12.41 -34.68 6.87
CA SER A 336 12.85 -33.35 7.27
C SER A 336 14.10 -32.95 6.49
N LYS A 337 14.20 -31.67 6.16
CA LYS A 337 15.41 -31.01 5.66
C LYS A 337 15.61 -29.77 6.52
N THR A 338 16.74 -29.69 7.22
CA THR A 338 17.11 -28.57 8.08
C THR A 338 18.35 -27.90 7.51
N GLU A 339 18.32 -26.57 7.43
CA GLU A 339 19.46 -25.77 6.98
C GLU A 339 20.01 -24.93 8.13
N THR A 340 21.33 -24.92 8.29
CA THR A 340 22.03 -24.07 9.26
C THR A 340 22.96 -23.10 8.54
N PHE A 341 23.12 -21.91 9.11
CA PHE A 341 23.94 -20.83 8.54
C PHE A 341 25.16 -20.53 9.42
N THR A 342 26.31 -20.28 8.79
CA THR A 342 27.53 -19.81 9.48
C THR A 342 28.10 -18.59 8.75
N ALA A 343 28.04 -17.43 9.39
CA ALA A 343 28.54 -16.17 8.86
C ALA A 343 30.07 -16.12 8.72
N SER A 344 30.57 -15.22 7.87
CA SER A 344 31.96 -14.74 7.95
C SER A 344 32.02 -13.55 8.89
N ASN A 345 33.02 -13.51 9.77
CA ASN A 345 33.22 -12.44 10.74
C ASN A 345 34.54 -11.69 10.47
N ILE A 346 34.44 -10.38 10.24
CA ILE A 346 35.58 -9.48 10.02
C ILE A 346 35.62 -8.49 11.18
N ASN A 347 36.66 -8.55 12.01
CA ASN A 347 36.77 -7.74 13.22
C ASN A 347 38.06 -6.89 13.19
N ALA A 348 37.92 -5.61 12.86
CA ALA A 348 38.99 -4.61 12.88
C ALA A 348 38.80 -3.64 14.05
N SER A 349 39.65 -3.66 15.09
CA SER A 349 39.41 -2.78 16.26
C SER A 349 39.67 -1.29 15.99
N GLU A 350 40.47 -0.95 14.97
CA GLU A 350 40.78 0.44 14.58
C GLU A 350 40.23 0.77 13.19
N SER A 351 40.64 0.05 12.14
CA SER A 351 40.20 0.37 10.77
C SER A 351 40.15 -0.83 9.84
N LEU A 352 39.12 -0.87 8.99
CA LEU A 352 38.97 -1.82 7.89
C LEU A 352 38.89 -1.06 6.57
N THR A 353 39.82 -1.35 5.67
CA THR A 353 39.81 -0.86 4.29
C THR A 353 39.55 -2.01 3.33
N LEU A 354 38.47 -1.91 2.57
CA LEU A 354 38.13 -2.83 1.47
C LEU A 354 38.31 -2.07 0.16
N ASN A 355 39.34 -2.37 -0.63
CA ASN A 355 39.59 -1.69 -1.90
C ASN A 355 39.51 -2.67 -3.06
N ASN A 356 38.53 -2.46 -3.92
CA ASN A 356 38.22 -3.36 -5.03
C ASN A 356 38.39 -2.64 -6.37
N SER A 357 39.26 -3.15 -7.24
CA SER A 357 39.36 -2.64 -8.62
C SER A 357 38.25 -3.18 -9.55
N GLY A 358 37.32 -3.95 -8.98
CA GLY A 358 36.08 -4.49 -9.53
C GLY A 358 34.98 -4.34 -8.48
N SER A 359 34.30 -5.42 -8.08
CA SER A 359 33.12 -5.37 -7.18
C SER A 359 33.39 -5.88 -5.75
N LEU A 360 32.58 -5.41 -4.80
CA LEU A 360 32.52 -5.92 -3.43
C LEU A 360 31.15 -6.56 -3.17
N ASN A 361 31.13 -7.84 -2.80
CA ASN A 361 29.91 -8.54 -2.42
C ASN A 361 29.98 -9.02 -0.97
N LEU A 362 29.01 -8.60 -0.18
CA LEU A 362 28.78 -9.05 1.18
C LEU A 362 27.51 -9.91 1.20
N SER A 363 27.54 -11.09 1.81
CA SER A 363 26.37 -11.97 1.85
C SER A 363 26.22 -12.58 3.24
N ALA A 364 25.33 -11.99 4.03
CA ALA A 364 25.10 -12.32 5.44
C ALA A 364 26.43 -12.34 6.24
N ALA A 365 27.28 -11.35 5.99
CA ALA A 365 28.56 -11.18 6.67
C ALA A 365 28.42 -10.28 7.90
N ASN A 366 29.26 -10.50 8.92
CA ASN A 366 29.38 -9.62 10.08
C ASN A 366 30.69 -8.84 9.98
N ILE A 367 30.59 -7.52 9.92
CA ILE A 367 31.72 -6.60 9.86
C ILE A 367 31.67 -5.70 11.09
N ASN A 368 32.73 -5.72 11.89
CA ASN A 368 32.95 -4.81 13.02
C ASN A 368 34.24 -4.04 12.79
N ALA A 369 34.19 -2.71 12.76
CA ALA A 369 35.34 -1.85 12.47
C ALA A 369 35.41 -0.61 13.38
N GLY A 370 36.59 -0.12 13.76
CA GLY A 370 36.69 1.24 14.33
C GLY A 370 36.31 2.30 13.29
N ALA A 371 36.85 2.19 12.07
CA ALA A 371 36.43 2.94 10.89
C ALA A 371 36.36 2.00 9.67
N LEU A 372 35.28 2.07 8.90
CA LEU A 372 35.11 1.31 7.65
C LEU A 372 35.28 2.24 6.45
N THR A 373 36.21 1.90 5.56
CA THR A 373 36.32 2.46 4.21
C THR A 373 36.16 1.35 3.18
N ALA A 374 35.10 1.39 2.38
CA ALA A 374 34.88 0.45 1.29
C ALA A 374 34.83 1.18 -0.06
N SER A 375 35.75 0.85 -0.96
CA SER A 375 35.82 1.40 -2.31
C SER A 375 35.75 0.32 -3.39
N ALA A 376 35.05 0.64 -4.48
CA ALA A 376 34.95 -0.21 -5.66
C ALA A 376 34.93 0.62 -6.96
N THR A 377 35.38 0.05 -8.07
CA THR A 377 35.10 0.60 -9.42
C THR A 377 33.86 -0.06 -10.05
N GLY A 378 33.54 -1.28 -9.62
CA GLY A 378 32.31 -2.03 -9.93
C GLY A 378 31.22 -1.78 -8.89
N ASN A 379 30.35 -2.75 -8.64
CA ASN A 379 29.25 -2.57 -7.69
C ASN A 379 29.68 -2.90 -6.25
N ILE A 380 29.03 -2.29 -5.27
CA ILE A 380 29.07 -2.71 -3.87
C ILE A 380 27.70 -3.27 -3.51
N ASN A 381 27.64 -4.59 -3.31
CA ASN A 381 26.41 -5.31 -3.02
C ASN A 381 26.46 -5.89 -1.63
N SER A 382 25.37 -5.77 -0.89
CA SER A 382 25.14 -6.49 0.36
C SER A 382 23.80 -7.22 0.27
N ASN A 383 23.83 -8.53 0.49
CA ASN A 383 22.67 -9.40 0.34
C ASN A 383 22.41 -10.19 1.62
N ALA A 384 21.14 -10.44 1.91
CA ALA A 384 20.78 -11.43 2.91
C ALA A 384 20.86 -12.86 2.35
N VAL A 385 21.02 -13.85 3.25
CA VAL A 385 21.01 -15.28 2.92
C VAL A 385 19.85 -15.93 3.64
N LYS A 386 19.10 -16.79 2.97
CA LYS A 386 17.94 -17.48 3.54
C LYS A 386 18.28 -18.95 3.84
N THR A 387 17.83 -19.44 4.98
CA THR A 387 17.82 -20.88 5.31
C THR A 387 16.40 -21.40 5.39
N THR A 388 16.20 -22.64 4.98
CA THR A 388 14.87 -23.27 4.98
C THR A 388 14.85 -24.54 5.83
N ASN A 389 13.90 -24.63 6.75
CA ASN A 389 13.56 -25.84 7.49
C ASN A 389 12.24 -26.40 6.96
N HIS A 390 12.30 -27.58 6.36
CA HIS A 390 11.14 -28.26 5.79
C HIS A 390 10.86 -29.55 6.54
N THR A 391 9.59 -29.78 6.89
CA THR A 391 9.11 -31.04 7.46
C THR A 391 7.90 -31.53 6.69
N GLU A 392 7.84 -32.83 6.39
CA GLU A 392 6.72 -33.51 5.75
C GLU A 392 6.39 -34.78 6.53
N SER A 393 5.13 -35.02 6.85
CA SER A 393 4.64 -36.21 7.54
C SER A 393 3.44 -36.77 6.80
N ASP A 394 3.60 -37.98 6.26
CA ASP A 394 2.52 -38.79 5.68
C ASP A 394 2.13 -39.88 6.68
N HIS A 395 0.87 -39.91 7.10
CA HIS A 395 0.32 -40.94 7.98
C HIS A 395 -0.96 -41.52 7.37
N THR A 396 -0.91 -42.78 6.99
CA THR A 396 -2.02 -43.55 6.45
C THR A 396 -2.46 -44.61 7.45
N GLN A 397 -3.75 -44.64 7.79
CA GLN A 397 -4.37 -45.67 8.64
C GLN A 397 -5.53 -46.32 7.88
N SER A 398 -5.70 -47.64 8.01
CA SER A 398 -6.80 -48.37 7.35
C SER A 398 -7.25 -49.64 8.08
N LYS A 399 -8.52 -50.00 7.90
CA LYS A 399 -9.15 -51.23 8.44
C LYS A 399 -10.36 -51.59 7.58
N GLY A 400 -10.21 -52.60 6.73
CA GLY A 400 -11.27 -52.99 5.79
C GLY A 400 -11.59 -51.84 4.81
N LEU A 401 -12.84 -51.37 4.81
CA LEU A 401 -13.30 -50.26 3.96
C LEU A 401 -13.04 -48.85 4.54
N TRP A 402 -12.60 -48.75 5.80
CA TRP A 402 -12.23 -47.49 6.45
C TRP A 402 -10.76 -47.14 6.16
N TYR A 403 -10.50 -45.87 5.88
CA TYR A 403 -9.15 -45.31 5.83
C TYR A 403 -9.11 -43.84 6.26
N ASN A 404 -7.95 -43.39 6.70
CA ASN A 404 -7.60 -41.99 6.93
C ASN A 404 -6.14 -41.76 6.51
N ASN A 405 -5.94 -40.89 5.52
CA ASN A 405 -4.62 -40.54 4.98
C ASN A 405 -4.39 -39.06 5.28
N ASN A 406 -3.34 -38.74 6.03
CA ASN A 406 -3.00 -37.39 6.45
C ASN A 406 -1.59 -37.06 5.97
N LEU A 407 -1.47 -36.07 5.07
CA LEU A 407 -0.22 -35.49 4.62
C LEU A 407 -0.12 -34.08 5.17
N SER A 408 0.88 -33.83 6.01
CA SER A 408 1.18 -32.50 6.55
C SER A 408 2.58 -32.07 6.12
N SER A 409 2.73 -30.81 5.74
CA SER A 409 3.99 -30.21 5.36
C SER A 409 4.11 -28.82 5.96
N SER A 410 5.29 -28.48 6.46
CA SER A 410 5.65 -27.13 6.93
C SER A 410 7.00 -26.75 6.34
N THR A 411 7.15 -25.48 6.00
CA THR A 411 8.41 -24.88 5.55
C THR A 411 8.55 -23.56 6.27
N ASP A 412 9.59 -23.45 7.10
CA ASP A 412 9.93 -22.25 7.83
C ASP A 412 11.19 -21.66 7.21
N GLU A 413 11.16 -20.37 6.90
CA GLU A 413 12.30 -19.63 6.35
C GLU A 413 12.92 -18.76 7.42
N SER A 414 14.25 -18.61 7.41
CA SER A 414 14.94 -17.64 8.26
C SER A 414 15.90 -16.80 7.44
N LEU A 415 15.80 -15.48 7.56
CA LEU A 415 16.65 -14.55 6.84
C LEU A 415 17.87 -14.10 7.68
N HIS A 416 19.07 -14.28 7.14
CA HIS A 416 20.34 -13.85 7.73
C HIS A 416 20.83 -12.59 7.04
N GLN A 417 20.84 -11.47 7.77
CA GLN A 417 21.22 -10.15 7.25
C GLN A 417 22.74 -9.95 7.28
N THR A 418 23.27 -9.15 6.36
CA THR A 418 24.62 -8.58 6.52
C THR A 418 24.57 -7.51 7.59
N LYS A 419 25.53 -7.54 8.53
CA LYS A 419 25.65 -6.58 9.64
C LYS A 419 26.97 -5.84 9.56
N ILE A 420 26.92 -4.52 9.55
CA ILE A 420 28.07 -3.62 9.52
C ILE A 420 27.97 -2.70 10.74
N ASN A 421 28.86 -2.87 11.70
CA ASN A 421 28.98 -1.98 12.86
C ASN A 421 30.33 -1.28 12.78
N ALA A 422 30.34 0.04 12.66
CA ALA A 422 31.58 0.79 12.65
C ALA A 422 31.53 2.09 13.48
N GLY A 423 32.68 2.59 13.91
CA GLY A 423 32.77 3.92 14.49
C GLY A 423 32.47 5.02 13.46
N SER A 424 32.92 4.86 12.22
CA SER A 424 32.53 5.69 11.07
C SER A 424 32.44 4.84 9.80
N VAL A 425 31.56 5.21 8.86
CA VAL A 425 31.38 4.47 7.59
C VAL A 425 31.57 5.38 6.39
N ASN A 426 32.44 4.97 5.46
CA ASN A 426 32.58 5.58 4.13
C ASN A 426 32.55 4.50 3.05
N ILE A 427 31.48 4.48 2.25
CA ILE A 427 31.30 3.58 1.12
C ILE A 427 31.30 4.41 -0.15
N ALA A 428 32.17 4.12 -1.11
CA ALA A 428 32.29 4.87 -2.35
C ALA A 428 32.50 3.96 -3.56
N THR A 429 31.75 4.20 -4.64
CA THR A 429 31.95 3.44 -5.89
C THR A 429 31.62 4.22 -7.16
N THR A 430 32.27 3.87 -8.26
CA THR A 430 31.85 4.29 -9.62
C THR A 430 30.72 3.44 -10.21
N GLY A 431 30.38 2.32 -9.57
CA GLY A 431 29.21 1.50 -9.87
C GLY A 431 27.98 1.91 -9.06
N LYS A 432 27.13 0.92 -8.76
CA LYS A 432 25.96 1.05 -7.87
C LYS A 432 26.29 0.57 -6.45
N VAL A 433 25.59 1.13 -5.47
CA VAL A 433 25.49 0.55 -4.13
C VAL A 433 24.13 -0.11 -4.00
N GLN A 434 24.07 -1.42 -3.75
CA GLN A 434 22.84 -2.16 -3.54
C GLN A 434 22.88 -2.86 -2.18
N LEU A 435 22.00 -2.45 -1.27
CA LEU A 435 21.87 -3.03 0.06
C LEU A 435 20.49 -3.70 0.16
N ASP A 436 20.49 -5.01 0.31
CA ASP A 436 19.31 -5.86 0.48
C ASP A 436 19.30 -6.43 1.91
N ALA A 437 18.24 -6.12 2.65
CA ALA A 437 18.05 -6.44 4.07
C ALA A 437 19.36 -6.33 4.89
N THR A 438 20.06 -5.20 4.78
CA THR A 438 21.35 -4.97 5.44
C THR A 438 21.18 -4.09 6.68
N GLU A 439 21.89 -4.40 7.76
CA GLU A 439 21.98 -3.57 8.96
C GLU A 439 23.33 -2.85 8.99
N LEU A 440 23.33 -1.52 8.86
CA LEU A 440 24.50 -0.66 8.90
C LEU A 440 24.36 0.33 10.05
N ASN A 441 25.25 0.23 11.04
CA ASN A 441 25.27 1.06 12.24
C ASN A 441 26.61 1.81 12.32
N SER A 442 26.56 3.14 12.31
CA SER A 442 27.72 4.02 12.50
C SER A 442 27.64 4.75 13.85
N ALA A 443 28.71 4.72 14.64
CA ALA A 443 28.79 5.48 15.91
C ALA A 443 29.15 6.97 15.70
N ALA A 444 29.38 7.38 14.45
CA ALA A 444 29.58 8.76 14.00
C ALA A 444 28.84 8.92 12.66
N ASP A 445 29.49 9.50 11.64
CA ASP A 445 28.87 9.72 10.33
C ASP A 445 28.86 8.45 9.47
N ALA A 446 27.88 8.38 8.56
CA ALA A 446 27.81 7.38 7.50
C ALA A 446 27.66 8.05 6.13
N ARG A 447 28.66 7.86 5.25
CA ARG A 447 28.63 8.36 3.88
C ARG A 447 28.55 7.20 2.90
N ILE A 448 27.57 7.25 1.99
CA ILE A 448 27.42 6.31 0.87
C ILE A 448 27.41 7.13 -0.42
N ALA A 449 28.39 6.87 -1.28
CA ALA A 449 28.56 7.54 -2.56
C ALA A 449 28.60 6.53 -3.72
N ALA A 450 27.83 6.77 -4.79
CA ALA A 450 27.78 5.93 -5.98
C ALA A 450 27.67 6.77 -7.26
N GLN A 451 28.31 6.40 -8.37
CA GLN A 451 28.05 7.12 -9.62
C GLN A 451 26.78 6.64 -10.34
N GLN A 452 26.39 5.36 -10.20
CA GLN A 452 25.27 4.80 -10.98
C GLN A 452 23.97 4.62 -10.19
N GLY A 453 23.92 5.04 -8.92
CA GLY A 453 22.73 4.95 -8.06
C GLY A 453 22.93 4.17 -6.76
N ILE A 454 22.00 4.39 -5.83
CA ILE A 454 21.92 3.74 -4.52
C ILE A 454 20.55 3.06 -4.42
N VAL A 455 20.54 1.76 -4.13
CA VAL A 455 19.31 0.97 -3.97
C VAL A 455 19.31 0.33 -2.58
N LEU A 456 18.28 0.64 -1.80
CA LEU A 456 18.07 0.13 -0.45
C LEU A 456 16.77 -0.67 -0.41
N SER A 457 16.86 -1.99 -0.37
CA SER A 457 15.69 -2.87 -0.46
C SER A 457 15.49 -3.67 0.82
N SER A 458 14.23 -3.87 1.16
CA SER A 458 13.81 -4.90 2.11
C SER A 458 13.82 -6.27 1.44
N ASN A 459 13.95 -7.32 2.26
CA ASN A 459 13.74 -8.71 1.83
C ASN A 459 12.72 -9.36 2.75
N SER A 460 12.20 -10.55 2.43
CA SER A 460 11.21 -11.23 3.26
C SER A 460 11.47 -12.72 3.44
N GLU A 461 11.14 -13.23 4.61
CA GLU A 461 10.99 -14.65 4.90
C GLU A 461 9.52 -15.05 4.78
N THR A 462 9.25 -16.29 4.39
CA THR A 462 7.90 -16.82 4.22
C THR A 462 7.77 -18.21 4.83
N ASP A 463 6.96 -18.28 5.87
CA ASP A 463 6.59 -19.54 6.50
C ASP A 463 5.32 -20.08 5.85
N SER A 464 5.29 -21.38 5.59
CA SER A 464 4.15 -22.03 4.94
C SER A 464 3.83 -23.37 5.60
N SER A 465 2.54 -23.63 5.77
CA SER A 465 2.05 -24.92 6.24
C SER A 465 0.90 -25.41 5.38
N SER A 466 0.80 -26.72 5.19
CA SER A 466 -0.28 -27.37 4.45
C SER A 466 -0.60 -28.71 5.09
N THR A 467 -1.88 -28.98 5.30
CA THR A 467 -2.39 -30.28 5.74
C THR A 467 -3.47 -30.74 4.77
N TYR A 468 -3.30 -31.94 4.22
CA TYR A 468 -4.25 -32.62 3.36
C TYR A 468 -4.69 -33.91 4.04
N VAL A 469 -5.99 -34.08 4.24
CA VAL A 469 -6.58 -35.28 4.85
C VAL A 469 -7.61 -35.86 3.91
N SER A 470 -7.50 -37.15 3.60
CA SER A 470 -8.51 -37.92 2.85
C SER A 470 -8.98 -39.07 3.71
N PHE A 471 -10.29 -39.19 3.92
CA PHE A 471 -10.86 -40.17 4.85
C PHE A 471 -12.13 -40.81 4.28
N LYS A 472 -12.40 -42.05 4.68
CA LYS A 472 -13.59 -42.80 4.26
C LYS A 472 -14.20 -43.57 5.43
N ASN A 473 -15.53 -43.54 5.52
CA ASN A 473 -16.33 -44.21 6.55
C ASN A 473 -15.92 -43.83 7.99
N GLU A 474 -15.55 -42.57 8.20
CA GLU A 474 -15.21 -42.00 9.49
C GLU A 474 -16.50 -41.83 10.33
N THR A 475 -16.49 -42.20 11.62
CA THR A 475 -17.65 -42.18 12.54
C THR A 475 -18.81 -43.13 12.19
N ALA A 476 -19.81 -43.21 13.08
CA ALA A 476 -21.04 -43.98 12.87
C ALA A 476 -21.89 -43.48 11.68
N ALA A 477 -21.71 -42.22 11.25
CA ALA A 477 -22.42 -41.63 10.11
C ALA A 477 -21.78 -41.95 8.74
N LEU A 478 -20.76 -42.81 8.69
CA LEU A 478 -20.00 -43.17 7.48
C LEU A 478 -19.51 -41.94 6.69
N LYS A 479 -19.00 -40.96 7.42
CA LYS A 479 -18.49 -39.68 6.89
C LYS A 479 -17.28 -39.95 6.00
N THR A 480 -17.29 -39.42 4.78
CA THR A 480 -16.23 -39.63 3.77
C THR A 480 -15.92 -38.29 3.11
N GLY A 481 -14.65 -37.98 2.85
CA GLY A 481 -14.30 -36.64 2.39
C GLY A 481 -12.82 -36.35 2.26
N ILE A 482 -12.54 -35.10 1.91
CA ILE A 482 -11.20 -34.51 1.81
C ILE A 482 -11.22 -33.18 2.57
N ALA A 483 -10.16 -32.88 3.33
CA ALA A 483 -9.96 -31.59 3.98
C ALA A 483 -8.53 -31.10 3.72
N THR A 484 -8.38 -29.94 3.09
CA THR A 484 -7.11 -29.26 2.87
C THR A 484 -7.12 -27.94 3.61
N LYS A 485 -6.07 -27.67 4.39
CA LYS A 485 -5.83 -26.36 5.01
C LYS A 485 -4.41 -25.95 4.70
N SER A 486 -4.21 -24.75 4.15
CA SER A 486 -2.87 -24.21 3.93
C SER A 486 -2.78 -22.75 4.36
N SER A 487 -1.60 -22.35 4.81
CA SER A 487 -1.29 -20.96 5.13
C SER A 487 0.10 -20.60 4.63
N LYS A 488 0.28 -19.34 4.26
CA LYS A 488 1.59 -18.72 4.00
C LYS A 488 1.61 -17.37 4.68
N ASN A 489 2.64 -17.07 5.46
CA ASN A 489 2.81 -15.78 6.11
C ASN A 489 4.19 -15.24 5.78
N SER A 490 4.26 -13.99 5.32
CA SER A 490 5.52 -13.35 4.94
C SER A 490 5.87 -12.19 5.88
N THR A 491 7.11 -12.18 6.38
CA THR A 491 7.65 -11.13 7.26
C THR A 491 8.74 -10.35 6.52
N ALA A 492 8.70 -9.01 6.57
CA ALA A 492 9.70 -8.16 5.93
C ALA A 492 10.86 -7.82 6.87
N HIS A 493 12.08 -7.81 6.33
CA HIS A 493 13.30 -7.36 6.96
C HIS A 493 13.86 -6.18 6.18
N GLN A 494 13.89 -5.02 6.82
CA GLN A 494 14.28 -3.77 6.19
C GLN A 494 15.81 -3.69 6.05
N THR A 495 16.27 -2.98 5.02
CA THR A 495 17.61 -2.39 5.08
C THR A 495 17.58 -1.23 6.06
N LYS A 496 18.40 -1.31 7.11
CA LYS A 496 18.50 -0.32 8.18
C LYS A 496 19.86 0.36 8.13
N ILE A 497 19.87 1.69 8.00
CA ILE A 497 21.06 2.53 8.08
C ILE A 497 20.88 3.47 9.26
N SER A 498 21.73 3.36 10.27
CA SER A 498 21.72 4.24 11.43
C SER A 498 23.07 4.90 11.67
N ALA A 499 23.06 6.17 12.06
CA ALA A 499 24.27 6.94 12.38
C ALA A 499 24.04 7.85 13.59
N ALA A 500 24.99 7.88 14.52
CA ALA A 500 24.98 8.84 15.62
C ALA A 500 25.42 10.26 15.20
N GLY A 501 26.01 10.41 14.01
CA GLY A 501 26.25 11.68 13.34
C GLY A 501 25.34 11.86 12.12
N ASP A 502 25.90 12.39 11.03
CA ASP A 502 25.18 12.65 9.78
C ASP A 502 25.14 11.41 8.86
N ILE A 503 24.09 11.29 8.05
CA ILE A 503 23.99 10.35 6.94
C ILE A 503 24.00 11.12 5.61
N GLY A 504 24.99 10.84 4.77
CA GLY A 504 25.08 11.37 3.41
C GLY A 504 24.85 10.29 2.35
N LEU A 505 23.84 10.46 1.51
CA LEU A 505 23.55 9.59 0.36
C LEU A 505 23.76 10.39 -0.94
N ILE A 506 24.87 10.14 -1.64
CA ILE A 506 25.33 10.98 -2.75
C ILE A 506 25.45 10.14 -4.01
N SER A 507 24.85 10.58 -5.11
CA SER A 507 24.93 9.84 -6.36
C SER A 507 24.70 10.67 -7.62
N GLU A 508 25.37 10.31 -8.72
CA GLU A 508 25.03 10.85 -10.05
C GLU A 508 23.82 10.14 -10.68
N GLY A 509 23.49 8.93 -10.21
CA GLY A 509 22.23 8.23 -10.48
C GLY A 509 21.19 8.41 -9.37
N ASP A 510 20.15 7.57 -9.37
CA ASP A 510 19.00 7.68 -8.46
C ASP A 510 19.24 7.07 -7.07
N LEU A 511 18.52 7.56 -6.07
CA LEU A 511 18.29 6.89 -4.78
C LEU A 511 16.92 6.21 -4.83
N SER A 512 16.88 4.89 -4.68
CA SER A 512 15.64 4.12 -4.60
C SER A 512 15.59 3.31 -3.31
N THR A 513 14.53 3.49 -2.53
CA THR A 513 14.30 2.74 -1.29
C THR A 513 12.99 1.97 -1.36
N TYR A 514 12.99 0.72 -0.90
CA TYR A 514 11.81 -0.14 -0.88
C TYR A 514 11.66 -0.74 0.53
N GLY A 515 10.90 -0.06 1.38
CA GLY A 515 10.75 -0.41 2.80
C GLY A 515 12.01 -0.25 3.65
N ALA A 516 12.97 0.59 3.24
CA ALA A 516 14.21 0.80 4.01
C ALA A 516 14.00 1.77 5.18
N SER A 517 14.82 1.67 6.23
CA SER A 517 14.84 2.59 7.37
C SER A 517 16.19 3.30 7.47
N ILE A 518 16.18 4.63 7.41
CA ILE A 518 17.35 5.50 7.51
C ILE A 518 17.15 6.43 8.72
N ALA A 519 18.08 6.42 9.67
CA ALA A 519 17.96 7.19 10.92
C ALA A 519 19.28 7.84 11.32
N ALA A 520 19.31 9.17 11.43
CA ALA A 520 20.47 9.92 11.89
C ALA A 520 20.17 10.69 13.18
N ASN A 521 21.10 10.72 14.13
CA ASN A 521 21.04 11.70 15.21
C ASN A 521 21.48 13.10 14.73
N GLY A 522 22.30 13.17 13.67
CA GLY A 522 22.60 14.40 12.94
C GLY A 522 21.56 14.66 11.84
N ASN A 523 22.05 15.06 10.67
CA ASN A 523 21.27 15.33 9.48
C ASN A 523 21.21 14.10 8.56
N VAL A 524 20.15 13.97 7.78
CA VAL A 524 20.14 13.12 6.59
C VAL A 524 20.16 14.02 5.36
N VAL A 525 21.18 13.88 4.51
CA VAL A 525 21.35 14.69 3.30
C VAL A 525 21.47 13.81 2.07
N THR A 526 20.65 14.09 1.06
CA THR A 526 20.74 13.44 -0.24
C THR A 526 21.15 14.44 -1.33
N ASP A 527 22.04 14.03 -2.22
CA ASP A 527 22.34 14.74 -3.47
C ASP A 527 22.40 13.72 -4.61
N VAL A 528 21.27 13.54 -5.30
CA VAL A 528 21.04 12.45 -6.25
C VAL A 528 20.29 12.92 -7.50
N ASN A 529 20.20 12.08 -8.53
CA ASN A 529 19.43 12.39 -9.73
C ASN A 529 17.91 12.40 -9.47
N ASN A 530 17.33 11.26 -9.07
CA ASN A 530 15.97 11.16 -8.56
C ASN A 530 15.96 10.51 -7.17
N ILE A 531 14.94 10.81 -6.37
CA ILE A 531 14.64 10.13 -5.10
C ILE A 531 13.34 9.36 -5.26
N ASN A 532 13.35 8.06 -4.98
CA ASN A 532 12.18 7.19 -5.01
C ASN A 532 12.05 6.46 -3.67
N LEU A 533 11.21 6.98 -2.78
CA LEU A 533 10.87 6.33 -1.51
C LEU A 533 9.61 5.51 -1.71
N GLY A 534 9.76 4.19 -1.85
CA GLY A 534 8.68 3.25 -2.10
C GLY A 534 8.44 2.27 -0.96
N THR A 535 7.47 1.38 -1.19
CA THR A 535 7.06 0.35 -0.25
C THR A 535 7.57 -1.03 -0.68
N GLN A 536 7.76 -1.93 0.29
CA GLN A 536 7.87 -3.38 0.07
C GLN A 536 6.54 -4.04 0.41
N THR A 537 6.07 -5.02 -0.37
CA THR A 537 4.84 -5.76 -0.07
C THR A 537 5.15 -7.14 0.52
N THR A 538 4.46 -7.53 1.59
CA THR A 538 4.38 -8.93 2.05
C THR A 538 2.97 -9.48 1.90
N ILE A 539 2.87 -10.79 1.66
CA ILE A 539 1.62 -11.45 1.28
C ILE A 539 1.34 -12.57 2.29
N ASN A 540 0.16 -12.52 2.89
CA ASN A 540 -0.34 -13.61 3.72
C ASN A 540 -1.51 -14.30 3.01
N THR A 541 -1.48 -15.63 2.90
CA THR A 541 -2.57 -16.41 2.30
C THR A 541 -3.07 -17.47 3.26
N ASN A 542 -4.38 -17.61 3.38
CA ASN A 542 -5.02 -18.69 4.12
C ASN A 542 -6.04 -19.38 3.21
N SER A 543 -5.94 -20.70 3.09
CA SER A 543 -6.83 -21.52 2.27
C SER A 543 -7.39 -22.69 3.06
N LEU A 544 -8.67 -22.98 2.84
CA LEU A 544 -9.42 -24.11 3.38
C LEU A 544 -10.27 -24.70 2.25
N ASP A 545 -10.22 -26.02 2.06
CA ASP A 545 -11.16 -26.78 1.22
C ASP A 545 -11.56 -28.03 1.98
N ASP A 546 -12.77 -28.04 2.54
CA ASP A 546 -13.31 -29.14 3.34
C ASP A 546 -14.58 -29.67 2.68
N GLN A 547 -14.54 -30.93 2.23
CA GLN A 547 -15.62 -31.59 1.50
C GLN A 547 -16.00 -32.90 2.19
N LYS A 548 -17.26 -33.05 2.58
CA LYS A 548 -17.79 -34.18 3.34
C LYS A 548 -19.06 -34.75 2.71
N LYS A 549 -19.22 -36.06 2.76
CA LYS A 549 -20.45 -36.80 2.42
C LYS A 549 -20.76 -37.80 3.53
N TYR A 550 -22.05 -38.01 3.79
CA TYR A 550 -22.54 -38.96 4.80
C TYR A 550 -23.22 -40.14 4.11
N TRP A 551 -22.86 -41.37 4.48
CA TRP A 551 -23.36 -42.62 3.85
C TRP A 551 -23.27 -42.61 2.32
N GLY A 552 -22.11 -42.24 1.77
CA GLY A 552 -21.91 -42.15 0.32
C GLY A 552 -22.74 -41.05 -0.37
N GLY A 553 -23.37 -40.15 0.39
CA GLY A 553 -24.22 -39.07 -0.10
C GLY A 553 -25.72 -39.30 0.12
N LEU A 554 -26.14 -40.47 0.62
CA LEU A 554 -27.55 -40.77 0.87
C LEU A 554 -28.18 -39.81 1.89
N PHE A 555 -27.43 -39.42 2.94
CA PHE A 555 -27.88 -38.48 3.96
C PHE A 555 -27.24 -37.09 3.83
N GLY A 556 -26.70 -36.78 2.64
CA GLY A 556 -26.21 -35.44 2.31
C GLY A 556 -24.71 -35.25 2.40
N GLY A 557 -24.31 -33.99 2.32
CA GLY A 557 -22.92 -33.60 2.25
C GLY A 557 -22.74 -32.09 2.39
N GLU A 558 -21.55 -31.70 2.80
CA GLU A 558 -21.18 -30.32 3.10
C GLU A 558 -19.87 -29.99 2.41
N SER A 559 -19.73 -28.76 1.94
CA SER A 559 -18.46 -28.27 1.39
C SER A 559 -18.23 -26.83 1.84
N GLN A 560 -16.99 -26.51 2.22
CA GLN A 560 -16.54 -25.19 2.63
C GLN A 560 -15.21 -24.92 1.92
N VAL A 561 -15.17 -23.89 1.10
CA VAL A 561 -13.95 -23.38 0.46
C VAL A 561 -13.74 -21.95 0.91
N GLN A 562 -12.54 -21.61 1.39
CA GLN A 562 -12.16 -20.25 1.75
C GLN A 562 -10.74 -20.00 1.25
N ASN A 563 -10.52 -18.90 0.56
CA ASN A 563 -9.21 -18.41 0.14
C ASN A 563 -9.12 -16.93 0.48
N ASN A 564 -8.26 -16.58 1.41
CA ASN A 564 -8.00 -15.20 1.80
C ASN A 564 -6.56 -14.86 1.43
N ARG A 565 -6.35 -13.70 0.82
CA ARG A 565 -5.04 -13.10 0.56
C ARG A 565 -5.05 -11.69 1.14
N THR A 566 -4.06 -11.38 1.95
CA THR A 566 -3.85 -10.06 2.55
C THR A 566 -2.49 -9.53 2.12
N GLU A 567 -2.45 -8.28 1.66
CA GLU A 567 -1.23 -7.59 1.25
C GLU A 567 -0.89 -6.48 2.23
N ASN A 568 0.32 -6.54 2.81
CA ASN A 568 0.82 -5.56 3.75
C ASN A 568 1.95 -4.74 3.10
N LEU A 569 1.84 -3.42 3.13
CA LEU A 569 2.88 -2.51 2.64
C LEU A 569 3.81 -2.08 3.77
N HIS A 570 5.10 -2.10 3.50
CA HIS A 570 6.17 -1.63 4.37
C HIS A 570 6.82 -0.42 3.72
N GLY A 571 6.45 0.78 4.15
CA GLY A 571 6.99 2.05 3.65
C GLY A 571 8.44 2.27 4.04
N SER A 572 9.16 3.06 3.24
CA SER A 572 10.48 3.53 3.62
C SER A 572 10.36 4.63 4.69
N SER A 573 11.32 4.70 5.61
CA SER A 573 11.40 5.76 6.63
C SER A 573 12.76 6.48 6.59
N ILE A 574 12.72 7.81 6.59
CA ILE A 574 13.91 8.67 6.74
C ILE A 574 13.69 9.59 7.93
N THR A 575 14.54 9.48 8.94
CA THR A 575 14.40 10.23 10.20
C THR A 575 15.72 10.89 10.59
N ALA A 576 15.64 12.11 11.12
CA ALA A 576 16.79 12.86 11.62
C ALA A 576 16.45 13.62 12.91
N ASN A 577 17.30 13.53 13.94
CA ASN A 577 17.18 14.40 15.12
C ASN A 577 17.63 15.85 14.85
N SER A 578 18.16 16.13 13.66
CA SER A 578 18.40 17.47 13.12
C SER A 578 17.56 17.66 11.84
N ASN A 579 18.17 17.95 10.69
CA ASN A 579 17.46 18.22 9.45
C ASN A 579 17.39 16.98 8.55
N VAL A 580 16.27 16.82 7.83
CA VAL A 580 16.22 15.97 6.64
C VAL A 580 16.22 16.84 5.39
N VAL A 581 17.20 16.63 4.51
CA VAL A 581 17.36 17.35 3.23
C VAL A 581 17.29 16.34 2.08
N LEU A 582 16.12 16.26 1.43
CA LEU A 582 15.88 15.47 0.24
C LEU A 582 16.09 16.33 -1.02
N GLY A 583 17.34 16.42 -1.47
CA GLY A 583 17.72 17.12 -2.69
C GLY A 583 17.84 16.20 -3.91
N ALA A 584 17.10 16.51 -4.97
CA ALA A 584 17.18 15.79 -6.25
C ALA A 584 17.40 16.75 -7.44
N LYS A 585 18.18 16.30 -8.44
CA LYS A 585 18.38 17.05 -9.69
C LYS A 585 17.11 17.03 -10.56
N ASN A 586 16.41 15.90 -10.64
CA ASN A 586 15.29 15.69 -11.56
C ASN A 586 13.92 15.45 -10.90
N GLY A 587 13.82 14.78 -9.75
CA GLY A 587 12.51 14.57 -9.13
C GLY A 587 12.55 13.85 -7.78
N VAL A 588 11.51 14.06 -6.98
CA VAL A 588 11.31 13.39 -5.69
C VAL A 588 9.96 12.70 -5.68
N ASN A 589 9.97 11.41 -5.38
CA ASN A 589 8.79 10.58 -5.26
C ASN A 589 8.76 9.93 -3.87
N VAL A 590 7.67 10.15 -3.12
CA VAL A 590 7.42 9.55 -1.81
C VAL A 590 6.07 8.83 -1.87
N TYR A 591 6.09 7.51 -1.77
CA TYR A 591 4.93 6.63 -1.88
C TYR A 591 4.78 5.77 -0.62
N GLY A 592 3.67 5.94 0.11
CA GLY A 592 3.38 5.21 1.35
C GLY A 592 4.52 5.21 2.36
N SER A 593 5.33 6.27 2.40
CA SER A 593 6.62 6.35 3.10
C SER A 593 6.66 7.55 4.06
N THR A 594 7.57 7.50 5.04
CA THR A 594 7.69 8.51 6.11
C THR A 594 9.01 9.28 6.01
N VAL A 595 8.94 10.60 6.19
CA VAL A 595 10.12 11.49 6.28
C VAL A 595 9.93 12.42 7.48
N GLU A 596 10.88 12.45 8.41
CA GLU A 596 10.77 13.25 9.64
C GLU A 596 12.10 13.90 10.03
N GLY A 597 12.08 15.22 10.21
CA GLY A 597 13.21 16.00 10.74
C GLY A 597 12.80 16.76 12.00
N GLN A 598 13.63 16.74 13.04
CA GLN A 598 13.35 17.47 14.28
C GLN A 598 13.65 18.98 14.16
N ALA A 599 14.71 19.35 13.45
CA ALA A 599 15.14 20.75 13.26
C ALA A 599 14.65 21.38 11.94
N GLY A 600 14.15 20.55 11.02
CA GLY A 600 13.66 20.99 9.71
C GLY A 600 13.56 19.84 8.71
N THR A 601 12.63 19.95 7.78
CA THR A 601 12.52 19.02 6.63
C THR A 601 12.46 19.83 5.35
N PHE A 602 13.39 19.57 4.42
CA PHE A 602 13.50 20.25 3.14
C PHE A 602 13.46 19.24 2.01
N VAL A 603 12.47 19.36 1.13
CA VAL A 603 12.31 18.51 -0.05
C VAL A 603 12.39 19.38 -1.29
N SER A 604 13.30 19.05 -2.22
CA SER A 604 13.51 19.87 -3.41
C SER A 604 13.82 19.08 -4.68
N SER A 605 13.26 19.55 -5.78
CA SER A 605 13.58 19.10 -7.14
C SER A 605 13.96 20.28 -8.03
N LYS A 606 15.11 20.20 -8.72
CA LYS A 606 15.63 21.28 -9.58
C LYS A 606 15.01 21.32 -10.97
N ALA A 607 14.51 20.21 -11.51
CA ALA A 607 14.04 20.13 -12.90
C ALA A 607 12.68 19.43 -13.11
N GLY A 608 12.24 18.55 -12.21
CA GLY A 608 10.97 17.83 -12.33
C GLY A 608 10.15 17.83 -11.06
N ASN A 609 9.20 16.90 -10.95
CA ASN A 609 8.12 16.98 -9.97
C ASN A 609 8.55 16.59 -8.55
N VAL A 610 7.76 17.03 -7.57
CA VAL A 610 7.73 16.46 -6.22
C VAL A 610 6.37 15.79 -6.00
N ASP A 611 6.37 14.46 -5.97
CA ASP A 611 5.19 13.63 -5.77
C ASP A 611 5.20 13.03 -4.37
N ILE A 612 4.22 13.38 -3.53
CA ILE A 612 4.00 12.86 -2.19
C ILE A 612 2.63 12.18 -2.19
N LYS A 613 2.60 10.89 -2.49
CA LYS A 613 1.38 10.17 -2.82
C LYS A 613 1.22 8.93 -1.95
N ASN A 614 0.01 8.40 -1.90
CA ASN A 614 -0.26 7.12 -1.26
C ASN A 614 0.33 5.95 -2.07
N ALA A 615 0.51 4.81 -1.38
CA ALA A 615 0.65 3.50 -1.99
C ALA A 615 -0.63 2.68 -1.74
N THR A 616 -0.92 1.69 -2.58
CA THR A 616 -2.14 0.89 -2.51
C THR A 616 -1.81 -0.60 -2.41
N SER A 617 -2.49 -1.34 -1.54
CA SER A 617 -2.47 -2.81 -1.49
C SER A 617 -3.86 -3.40 -1.61
N THR A 618 -3.96 -4.67 -1.98
CA THR A 618 -5.26 -5.32 -2.23
C THR A 618 -5.44 -6.58 -1.40
N ASP A 619 -6.51 -6.60 -0.60
CA ASP A 619 -6.96 -7.79 0.09
C ASP A 619 -8.05 -8.50 -0.73
N THR A 620 -7.94 -9.82 -0.88
CA THR A 620 -8.96 -10.62 -1.56
C THR A 620 -9.48 -11.76 -0.69
N SER A 621 -10.79 -12.02 -0.79
CA SER A 621 -11.45 -13.14 -0.10
C SER A 621 -12.41 -13.82 -1.05
N ALA A 622 -12.25 -15.13 -1.23
CA ALA A 622 -13.17 -15.98 -1.97
C ALA A 622 -13.68 -17.07 -1.03
N GLN A 623 -15.00 -17.18 -0.88
CA GLN A 623 -15.64 -18.13 0.02
C GLN A 623 -16.78 -18.85 -0.69
N SER A 624 -16.95 -20.14 -0.43
CA SER A 624 -18.04 -20.94 -0.97
C SER A 624 -18.45 -22.00 0.06
N ALA A 625 -19.70 -21.92 0.52
CA ALA A 625 -20.28 -22.87 1.45
C ALA A 625 -21.47 -23.56 0.79
N ARG A 626 -21.58 -24.89 0.94
CA ARG A 626 -22.70 -25.69 0.45
C ARG A 626 -23.18 -26.66 1.52
N LYS A 627 -24.49 -26.74 1.72
CA LYS A 627 -25.14 -27.82 2.49
C LYS A 627 -26.10 -28.60 1.61
N GLY A 628 -26.03 -29.93 1.72
CA GLY A 628 -26.97 -30.85 1.09
C GLY A 628 -27.60 -31.82 2.08
N THR A 629 -28.81 -32.27 1.78
CA THR A 629 -29.64 -33.16 2.62
C THR A 629 -29.76 -34.56 2.01
N ILE A 630 -30.85 -35.29 2.25
CA ILE A 630 -31.11 -36.63 1.67
C ILE A 630 -30.90 -36.60 0.15
N PHE A 631 -30.24 -37.64 -0.38
CA PHE A 631 -29.76 -37.75 -1.77
C PHE A 631 -28.75 -36.65 -2.19
N ASN A 632 -28.14 -35.98 -1.22
CA ASN A 632 -27.22 -34.86 -1.43
C ASN A 632 -27.81 -33.73 -2.28
N ILE A 633 -29.14 -33.52 -2.20
CA ILE A 633 -29.81 -32.37 -2.79
C ILE A 633 -29.29 -31.11 -2.08
N THR A 634 -28.79 -30.14 -2.84
CA THR A 634 -28.31 -28.86 -2.29
C THR A 634 -29.48 -28.05 -1.75
N THR A 635 -29.49 -27.75 -0.45
CA THR A 635 -30.54 -26.92 0.18
C THR A 635 -30.08 -25.50 0.45
N SER A 636 -28.78 -25.27 0.55
CA SER A 636 -28.20 -23.93 0.59
C SER A 636 -26.81 -23.91 -0.03
N LYS A 637 -26.51 -22.82 -0.73
CA LYS A 637 -25.17 -22.50 -1.20
C LYS A 637 -24.97 -20.99 -1.12
N THR A 638 -23.86 -20.56 -0.55
CA THR A 638 -23.43 -19.15 -0.57
C THR A 638 -22.04 -19.09 -1.17
N SER A 639 -21.81 -18.23 -2.15
CA SER A 639 -20.48 -17.96 -2.68
C SER A 639 -20.22 -16.47 -2.71
N SER A 640 -19.11 -16.02 -2.15
CA SER A 640 -18.73 -14.61 -2.11
C SER A 640 -17.30 -14.39 -2.57
N ASN A 641 -17.09 -13.40 -3.43
CA ASN A 641 -15.78 -12.92 -3.81
C ASN A 641 -15.67 -11.44 -3.43
N SER A 642 -14.55 -11.03 -2.85
CA SER A 642 -14.30 -9.64 -2.47
C SER A 642 -12.86 -9.25 -2.79
N SER A 643 -12.67 -8.01 -3.23
CA SER A 643 -11.39 -7.36 -3.48
C SER A 643 -11.46 -5.94 -2.91
N ILE A 644 -10.63 -5.63 -1.93
CA ILE A 644 -10.63 -4.35 -1.21
C ILE A 644 -9.25 -3.71 -1.35
N GLU A 645 -9.19 -2.52 -1.96
CA GLU A 645 -7.99 -1.70 -1.98
C GLU A 645 -7.82 -0.92 -0.67
N LYS A 646 -6.60 -0.92 -0.13
CA LYS A 646 -6.20 -0.17 1.06
C LYS A 646 -5.20 0.91 0.69
N ILE A 647 -5.43 2.12 1.17
CA ILE A 647 -4.57 3.28 0.94
C ILE A 647 -3.62 3.45 2.12
N THR A 648 -2.32 3.48 1.84
CA THR A 648 -1.27 3.88 2.80
C THR A 648 -0.69 5.20 2.33
N GLY A 649 -1.05 6.30 2.99
CA GLY A 649 -0.55 7.64 2.68
C GLY A 649 0.94 7.81 2.97
N SER A 650 1.59 8.75 2.30
CA SER A 650 2.91 9.22 2.71
C SER A 650 2.80 10.25 3.82
N THR A 651 3.80 10.30 4.71
CA THR A 651 3.81 11.22 5.85
C THR A 651 5.13 11.99 5.90
N LEU A 652 5.05 13.32 5.80
CA LEU A 652 6.20 14.22 5.97
C LEU A 652 5.99 15.05 7.24
N VAL A 653 6.98 15.04 8.14
CA VAL A 653 6.92 15.73 9.43
C VAL A 653 8.14 16.61 9.62
N SER A 654 7.92 17.79 10.22
CA SER A 654 8.97 18.62 10.78
C SER A 654 8.53 19.19 12.13
N ASN A 655 9.36 19.02 13.17
CA ASN A 655 9.15 19.73 14.44
C ASN A 655 9.65 21.20 14.42
N ALA A 656 10.00 21.69 13.23
CA ALA A 656 10.25 23.08 12.91
C ALA A 656 9.53 23.44 11.59
N ASP A 657 10.27 23.92 10.58
CA ASP A 657 9.72 24.23 9.25
C ASP A 657 9.76 22.99 8.33
N LEU A 658 8.70 22.81 7.55
CA LEU A 658 8.64 21.85 6.43
C LEU A 658 8.51 22.64 5.12
N THR A 659 9.51 22.52 4.27
CA THR A 659 9.55 23.22 2.97
C THR A 659 9.65 22.23 1.82
N VAL A 660 8.76 22.35 0.85
CA VAL A 660 8.71 21.55 -0.37
C VAL A 660 8.76 22.47 -1.59
N VAL A 661 9.78 22.32 -2.42
CA VAL A 661 10.01 23.16 -3.60
C VAL A 661 10.15 22.31 -4.86
N SER A 662 9.41 22.66 -5.91
CA SER A 662 9.51 22.02 -7.22
C SER A 662 9.66 23.06 -8.30
N ASN A 663 10.63 22.86 -9.21
CA ASN A 663 10.73 23.67 -10.43
C ASN A 663 9.79 23.18 -11.55
N LYS A 664 8.93 22.20 -11.24
CA LYS A 664 7.80 21.76 -12.07
C LYS A 664 6.59 21.62 -11.14
N ASP A 665 5.92 20.46 -11.07
CA ASP A 665 4.68 20.30 -10.30
C ASP A 665 4.94 19.77 -8.88
N ILE A 666 4.03 20.05 -7.95
CA ILE A 666 3.93 19.38 -6.64
C ILE A 666 2.59 18.66 -6.56
N ASN A 667 2.58 17.37 -6.24
CA ASN A 667 1.37 16.59 -6.08
C ASN A 667 1.34 15.92 -4.70
N VAL A 668 0.34 16.24 -3.87
CA VAL A 668 0.06 15.61 -2.59
C VAL A 668 -1.25 14.84 -2.70
N ILE A 669 -1.23 13.51 -2.62
CA ILE A 669 -2.43 12.67 -2.83
C ILE A 669 -2.59 11.66 -1.70
N GLY A 670 -3.73 11.70 -1.01
CA GLY A 670 -4.04 10.88 0.17
C GLY A 670 -2.91 10.79 1.19
N SER A 671 -2.21 11.90 1.41
CA SER A 671 -0.96 11.97 2.19
C SER A 671 -1.01 13.10 3.21
N ALA A 672 -0.13 13.05 4.20
CA ALA A 672 -0.15 13.97 5.34
C ALA A 672 1.19 14.72 5.50
N LEU A 673 1.13 16.04 5.61
CA LEU A 673 2.28 16.92 5.81
C LEU A 673 2.07 17.75 7.08
N PHE A 674 3.02 17.67 8.01
CA PHE A 674 2.96 18.35 9.31
C PHE A 674 4.22 19.17 9.56
N ALA A 675 4.03 20.44 9.92
CA ALA A 675 5.09 21.33 10.41
C ALA A 675 4.68 21.91 11.76
N ALA A 676 5.56 21.90 12.75
CA ALA A 676 5.29 22.61 14.01
C ALA A 676 5.29 24.14 13.81
N GLN A 677 6.05 24.63 12.83
CA GLN A 677 6.18 26.05 12.51
C GLN A 677 5.63 26.33 11.11
N LYS A 678 6.46 26.65 10.12
CA LYS A 678 6.00 26.96 8.77
C LYS A 678 5.88 25.71 7.92
N LEU A 679 4.72 25.50 7.30
CA LEU A 679 4.53 24.58 6.18
C LEU A 679 4.54 25.39 4.88
N GLN A 680 5.52 25.17 4.01
CA GLN A 680 5.63 25.87 2.72
C GLN A 680 5.70 24.91 1.54
N LEU A 681 4.78 25.03 0.60
CA LEU A 681 4.82 24.37 -0.70
C LEU A 681 4.91 25.43 -1.81
N SER A 682 5.95 25.34 -2.65
CA SER A 682 6.21 26.28 -3.75
C SER A 682 6.50 25.55 -5.06
N SER A 683 5.59 25.67 -6.02
CA SER A 683 5.63 25.00 -7.33
C SER A 683 5.83 26.01 -8.46
N ALA A 684 6.73 25.74 -9.41
CA ALA A 684 6.82 26.52 -10.65
C ALA A 684 5.78 26.10 -11.71
N GLY A 685 5.25 24.88 -11.60
CA GLY A 685 4.13 24.34 -12.36
C GLY A 685 2.87 24.35 -11.51
N ASP A 686 2.08 23.27 -11.54
CA ASP A 686 0.86 23.16 -10.73
C ASP A 686 1.17 22.66 -9.30
N LEU A 687 0.33 23.04 -8.34
CA LEU A 687 0.31 22.49 -6.97
C LEU A 687 -1.04 21.80 -6.74
N THR A 688 -1.04 20.48 -6.65
CA THR A 688 -2.25 19.66 -6.47
C THR A 688 -2.25 18.97 -5.11
N ILE A 689 -3.34 19.11 -4.36
CA ILE A 689 -3.59 18.47 -3.08
C ILE A 689 -4.94 17.76 -3.21
N ASP A 690 -4.94 16.43 -3.35
CA ASP A 690 -6.13 15.65 -3.71
C ASP A 690 -6.37 14.46 -2.77
N ALA A 691 -7.59 13.95 -2.78
CA ALA A 691 -7.97 12.73 -2.09
C ALA A 691 -7.58 11.49 -2.92
N ALA A 692 -6.99 10.49 -2.26
CA ALA A 692 -6.78 9.18 -2.85
C ALA A 692 -8.08 8.39 -2.95
N LYS A 693 -8.24 7.59 -4.00
CA LYS A 693 -9.41 6.73 -4.23
C LYS A 693 -9.07 5.28 -3.91
N ALA A 694 -9.94 4.60 -3.15
CA ALA A 694 -9.84 3.18 -2.86
C ALA A 694 -11.07 2.44 -3.39
N VAL A 695 -10.87 1.38 -4.16
CA VAL A 695 -11.96 0.59 -4.75
C VAL A 695 -12.24 -0.67 -3.94
N GLU A 696 -13.52 -0.93 -3.66
CA GLU A 696 -14.00 -2.20 -3.14
C GLU A 696 -14.97 -2.84 -4.16
N ASN A 697 -14.71 -4.10 -4.49
CA ASN A 697 -15.62 -4.93 -5.29
C ASN A 697 -16.03 -6.15 -4.47
N LYS A 698 -17.33 -6.43 -4.41
CA LYS A 698 -17.87 -7.59 -3.70
C LYS A 698 -19.00 -8.22 -4.51
N GLN A 699 -18.94 -9.54 -4.69
CA GLN A 699 -19.98 -10.34 -5.32
C GLN A 699 -20.46 -11.40 -4.34
N VAL A 700 -21.78 -11.56 -4.20
CA VAL A 700 -22.39 -12.58 -3.35
C VAL A 700 -23.49 -13.28 -4.14
N ASN A 701 -23.40 -14.61 -4.21
CA ASN A 701 -24.46 -15.45 -4.77
C ASN A 701 -25.01 -16.32 -3.66
N GLU A 702 -26.33 -16.32 -3.51
CA GLU A 702 -27.02 -17.19 -2.56
C GLU A 702 -28.09 -18.00 -3.26
N TYR A 703 -28.10 -19.29 -2.96
CA TYR A 703 -29.12 -20.23 -3.39
C TYR A 703 -29.69 -20.92 -2.16
N SER A 704 -31.01 -21.05 -2.07
CA SER A 704 -31.64 -21.89 -1.04
C SER A 704 -32.93 -22.56 -1.48
N ILE A 705 -33.17 -23.73 -0.89
CA ILE A 705 -34.44 -24.47 -0.92
C ILE A 705 -34.90 -24.59 0.53
N LYS A 706 -36.01 -23.95 0.88
CA LYS A 706 -36.58 -23.98 2.24
C LYS A 706 -37.99 -24.53 2.22
N GLY A 707 -38.22 -25.61 2.94
CA GLY A 707 -39.58 -26.04 3.29
C GLY A 707 -40.13 -25.16 4.41
N TYR A 708 -41.42 -24.84 4.35
CA TYR A 708 -42.09 -24.11 5.42
C TYR A 708 -43.45 -24.73 5.71
N SER A 709 -43.90 -24.59 6.96
CA SER A 709 -45.28 -24.84 7.37
C SER A 709 -45.67 -23.81 8.43
N GLY A 710 -46.94 -23.43 8.47
CA GLY A 710 -47.40 -22.43 9.43
C GLY A 710 -48.89 -22.18 9.38
N THR A 711 -49.37 -21.37 10.30
CA THR A 711 -50.76 -20.89 10.34
C THR A 711 -50.77 -19.37 10.32
N GLU A 712 -51.68 -18.77 9.55
CA GLU A 712 -51.89 -17.33 9.48
C GLU A 712 -53.33 -17.03 9.88
N THR A 713 -53.53 -15.99 10.69
CA THR A 713 -54.87 -15.54 11.08
C THR A 713 -55.12 -14.14 10.53
N ASN A 714 -56.12 -14.00 9.67
CA ASN A 714 -56.60 -12.71 9.21
C ASN A 714 -57.76 -12.26 10.11
N LYS A 715 -57.57 -11.13 10.80
CA LYS A 715 -58.53 -10.59 11.76
C LYS A 715 -59.74 -9.91 11.10
N GLU A 716 -59.60 -9.42 9.87
CA GLU A 716 -60.67 -8.67 9.19
C GLU A 716 -61.81 -9.56 8.68
N ASN A 717 -61.49 -10.80 8.32
CA ASN A 717 -62.45 -11.79 7.78
C ASN A 717 -62.52 -13.07 8.64
N GLY A 718 -61.93 -13.05 9.85
CA GLY A 718 -61.91 -14.17 10.78
C GLY A 718 -61.24 -15.44 10.27
N SER A 719 -60.42 -15.39 9.22
CA SER A 719 -59.88 -16.59 8.58
C SER A 719 -58.59 -17.10 9.21
N VAL A 720 -58.47 -18.42 9.38
CA VAL A 720 -57.25 -19.14 9.77
C VAL A 720 -56.77 -20.00 8.60
N THR A 721 -55.58 -19.70 8.07
CA THR A 721 -54.96 -20.42 6.95
C THR A 721 -53.78 -21.24 7.43
N ALA A 722 -53.87 -22.56 7.37
CA ALA A 722 -52.72 -23.45 7.47
C ALA A 722 -52.04 -23.56 6.09
N LYS A 723 -50.72 -23.40 6.02
CA LYS A 723 -49.96 -23.49 4.76
C LYS A 723 -48.73 -24.36 4.91
N ALA A 724 -48.37 -25.06 3.85
CA ALA A 724 -47.13 -25.80 3.73
C ALA A 724 -46.59 -25.70 2.30
N GLY A 725 -45.28 -25.56 2.13
CA GLY A 725 -44.70 -25.38 0.80
C GLY A 725 -43.18 -25.46 0.76
N ILE A 726 -42.64 -25.31 -0.44
CA ILE A 726 -41.21 -25.27 -0.74
C ILE A 726 -40.91 -23.96 -1.49
N LYS A 727 -39.96 -23.20 -0.95
CA LYS A 727 -39.50 -21.94 -1.52
C LYS A 727 -38.08 -22.10 -2.07
N PHE A 728 -37.91 -21.74 -3.33
CA PHE A 728 -36.63 -21.63 -4.02
C PHE A 728 -36.22 -20.16 -4.07
N THR A 729 -34.99 -19.86 -3.69
CA THR A 729 -34.42 -18.51 -3.73
C THR A 729 -33.07 -18.57 -4.41
N ASP A 730 -32.86 -17.72 -5.41
CA ASP A 730 -31.60 -17.55 -6.13
C ASP A 730 -31.34 -16.05 -6.25
N THR A 731 -30.27 -15.56 -5.64
CA THR A 731 -29.96 -14.13 -5.52
C THR A 731 -28.50 -13.87 -5.82
N HIS A 732 -28.24 -12.79 -6.55
CA HIS A 732 -26.93 -12.31 -6.95
C HIS A 732 -26.82 -10.83 -6.59
N THR A 733 -25.82 -10.48 -5.80
CA THR A 733 -25.55 -9.10 -5.38
C THR A 733 -24.11 -8.74 -5.75
N ASP A 734 -23.97 -7.71 -6.59
CA ASP A 734 -22.70 -7.08 -6.92
C ASP A 734 -22.63 -5.71 -6.26
N THR A 735 -21.52 -5.41 -5.59
CA THR A 735 -21.24 -4.12 -4.96
C THR A 735 -19.92 -3.58 -5.50
N HIS A 736 -19.94 -2.33 -5.94
CA HIS A 736 -18.76 -1.57 -6.36
C HIS A 736 -18.74 -0.24 -5.63
N SER A 737 -17.71 -0.01 -4.81
CA SER A 737 -17.59 1.18 -3.99
C SER A 737 -16.25 1.89 -4.27
N VAL A 738 -16.28 3.22 -4.29
CA VAL A 738 -15.12 4.10 -4.40
C VAL A 738 -15.10 4.99 -3.17
N GLY A 739 -14.22 4.65 -2.22
CA GLY A 739 -13.93 5.46 -1.03
C GLY A 739 -12.87 6.53 -1.30
N LEU A 740 -12.85 7.57 -0.46
CA LEU A 740 -11.91 8.69 -0.57
C LEU A 740 -11.10 8.85 0.72
N ASN A 741 -9.80 9.11 0.59
CA ASN A 741 -8.90 9.48 1.67
C ASN A 741 -8.24 10.82 1.34
N GLY A 742 -8.70 11.90 1.97
CA GLY A 742 -8.19 13.26 1.74
C GLY A 742 -6.74 13.44 2.18
N SER A 743 -6.05 14.38 1.55
CA SER A 743 -4.74 14.84 2.03
C SER A 743 -4.91 15.82 3.19
N ILE A 744 -3.96 15.82 4.14
CA ILE A 744 -3.99 16.70 5.32
C ILE A 744 -2.68 17.48 5.41
N LEU A 745 -2.77 18.81 5.36
CA LEU A 745 -1.63 19.71 5.48
C LEU A 745 -1.81 20.56 6.72
N THR A 746 -0.86 20.55 7.64
CA THR A 746 -0.93 21.32 8.90
C THR A 746 0.39 22.02 9.19
N GLY A 747 0.29 23.30 9.51
CA GLY A 747 1.39 24.13 9.99
C GLY A 747 0.88 25.17 10.98
N LYS A 748 1.78 25.82 11.71
CA LYS A 748 1.45 27.07 12.41
C LYS A 748 1.13 28.17 11.39
N ASN A 749 1.96 28.28 10.36
CA ASN A 749 1.71 29.09 9.17
C ASN A 749 1.79 28.20 7.92
N THR A 750 0.69 28.09 7.19
CA THR A 750 0.62 27.23 5.99
C THR A 750 0.58 28.09 4.73
N GLN A 751 1.59 27.93 3.87
CA GLN A 751 1.77 28.69 2.63
C GLN A 751 1.80 27.76 1.42
N LEU A 752 0.83 27.92 0.53
CA LEU A 752 0.69 27.17 -0.72
C LEU A 752 0.84 28.14 -1.89
N SER A 753 1.84 27.91 -2.74
CA SER A 753 2.18 28.84 -3.83
C SER A 753 2.49 28.12 -5.13
N SER A 754 1.99 28.66 -6.23
CA SER A 754 2.14 28.09 -7.57
C SER A 754 2.29 29.19 -8.63
N ASN A 755 3.24 29.03 -9.55
CA ASN A 755 3.35 29.86 -10.75
C ASN A 755 2.39 29.42 -11.87
N SER A 756 1.53 28.42 -11.62
CA SER A 756 0.40 28.04 -12.46
C SER A 756 -0.87 27.97 -11.60
N ASN A 757 -1.43 26.77 -11.35
CA ASN A 757 -2.66 26.60 -10.55
C ASN A 757 -2.36 26.02 -9.17
N VAL A 758 -3.21 26.31 -8.19
CA VAL A 758 -3.33 25.54 -6.95
C VAL A 758 -4.68 24.82 -6.95
N THR A 759 -4.69 23.51 -6.75
CA THR A 759 -5.91 22.71 -6.66
C THR A 759 -5.93 21.96 -5.33
N VAL A 760 -7.01 22.12 -4.56
CA VAL A 760 -7.32 21.38 -3.34
C VAL A 760 -8.65 20.65 -3.56
N SER A 761 -8.65 19.33 -3.48
CA SER A 761 -9.83 18.50 -3.77
C SER A 761 -10.04 17.46 -2.67
N GLY A 762 -11.22 17.50 -2.04
CA GLY A 762 -11.59 16.63 -0.91
C GLY A 762 -10.52 16.53 0.18
N SER A 763 -9.83 17.64 0.49
CA SER A 763 -8.64 17.65 1.36
C SER A 763 -8.72 18.75 2.41
N GLN A 764 -7.83 18.69 3.40
CA GLN A 764 -7.82 19.59 4.55
C GLN A 764 -6.51 20.39 4.64
N ILE A 765 -6.64 21.72 4.76
CA ILE A 765 -5.53 22.65 4.96
C ILE A 765 -5.72 23.36 6.30
N ASN A 766 -4.74 23.24 7.19
CA ASN A 766 -4.81 23.79 8.55
C ASN A 766 -3.67 24.77 8.80
N GLY A 767 -3.96 25.87 9.50
CA GLY A 767 -2.99 26.88 9.96
C GLY A 767 -3.31 27.34 11.37
N GLU A 768 -2.41 27.25 12.35
CA GLU A 768 -2.73 27.77 13.69
C GLU A 768 -2.85 29.31 13.70
N GLU A 769 -2.01 30.01 12.93
CA GLU A 769 -2.00 31.48 12.82
C GLU A 769 -2.47 31.97 11.44
N SER A 770 -2.06 31.30 10.36
CA SER A 770 -2.47 31.70 9.03
C SER A 770 -2.46 30.58 7.99
N VAL A 771 -3.34 30.73 7.00
CA VAL A 771 -3.34 29.97 5.74
C VAL A 771 -3.25 30.96 4.58
N ASN A 772 -2.25 30.79 3.71
CA ASN A 772 -2.04 31.62 2.53
C ASN A 772 -1.96 30.74 1.28
N ILE A 773 -2.87 30.95 0.33
CA ILE A 773 -2.95 30.21 -0.93
C ILE A 773 -2.82 31.20 -2.09
N SER A 774 -1.82 31.03 -2.95
CA SER A 774 -1.56 31.93 -4.07
C SER A 774 -1.25 31.19 -5.37
N ALA A 775 -1.91 31.57 -6.46
CA ALA A 775 -1.68 31.02 -7.79
C ALA A 775 -1.50 32.13 -8.84
N ALA A 776 -0.58 31.94 -9.80
CA ALA A 776 -0.47 32.86 -10.92
C ALA A 776 -1.63 32.74 -11.92
N ASN A 777 -2.31 31.58 -11.97
CA ASN A 777 -3.49 31.32 -12.79
C ASN A 777 -4.73 31.16 -11.91
N ASN A 778 -5.09 29.94 -11.51
CA ASN A 778 -6.33 29.68 -10.76
C ASN A 778 -6.08 29.00 -9.42
N VAL A 779 -6.93 29.30 -8.44
CA VAL A 779 -7.08 28.49 -7.22
C VAL A 779 -8.40 27.73 -7.30
N ASN A 780 -8.36 26.40 -7.25
CA ASN A 780 -9.52 25.54 -7.25
C ASN A 780 -9.60 24.81 -5.90
N ILE A 781 -10.66 25.02 -5.13
CA ILE A 781 -10.91 24.33 -3.86
C ILE A 781 -12.24 23.60 -4.01
N VAL A 782 -12.21 22.33 -4.41
CA VAL A 782 -13.39 21.62 -4.90
C VAL A 782 -13.68 20.36 -4.09
N ALA A 783 -14.86 19.78 -4.29
CA ALA A 783 -15.24 18.52 -3.69
C ALA A 783 -14.73 17.33 -4.54
N SER A 784 -14.28 16.26 -3.87
CA SER A 784 -13.99 14.98 -4.52
C SER A 784 -15.20 14.06 -4.41
N LYS A 785 -15.45 13.22 -5.43
CA LYS A 785 -16.66 12.38 -5.49
C LYS A 785 -16.35 10.91 -5.24
N GLY A 786 -16.99 10.35 -4.21
CA GLY A 786 -17.05 8.92 -3.93
C GLY A 786 -18.36 8.33 -4.46
N SER A 787 -18.39 7.01 -4.64
CA SER A 787 -19.57 6.32 -5.15
C SER A 787 -19.78 4.95 -4.51
N ASN A 788 -21.03 4.49 -4.48
CA ASN A 788 -21.37 3.12 -4.11
C ASN A 788 -22.51 2.62 -5.02
N THR A 789 -22.23 1.58 -5.80
CA THR A 789 -23.17 0.95 -6.72
C THR A 789 -23.47 -0.46 -6.25
N VAL A 790 -24.73 -0.75 -5.96
CA VAL A 790 -25.22 -2.08 -5.58
C VAL A 790 -26.19 -2.56 -6.65
N THR A 791 -25.90 -3.68 -7.28
CA THR A 791 -26.78 -4.37 -8.24
C THR A 791 -27.24 -5.68 -7.64
N GLU A 792 -28.55 -5.85 -7.52
CA GLU A 792 -29.19 -7.05 -7.00
C GLU A 792 -30.08 -7.67 -8.08
N SER A 793 -29.92 -8.96 -8.32
CA SER A 793 -30.81 -9.75 -9.18
C SER A 793 -31.24 -11.00 -8.43
N GLY A 794 -32.53 -11.18 -8.23
CA GLY A 794 -33.06 -12.30 -7.48
C GLY A 794 -34.31 -12.91 -8.09
N ARG A 795 -34.48 -14.23 -7.92
CA ARG A 795 -35.72 -14.93 -8.23
C ARG A 795 -36.17 -15.76 -7.04
N VAL A 796 -37.43 -15.58 -6.66
CA VAL A 796 -38.13 -16.39 -5.66
C VAL A 796 -39.22 -17.18 -6.37
N THR A 797 -39.23 -18.50 -6.18
CA THR A 797 -40.30 -19.37 -6.67
C THR A 797 -40.87 -20.16 -5.50
N ASP A 798 -42.17 -20.06 -5.28
CA ASP A 798 -42.89 -20.69 -4.18
C ASP A 798 -43.88 -21.73 -4.74
N LEU A 799 -43.80 -22.96 -4.23
CA LEU A 799 -44.79 -24.01 -4.48
C LEU A 799 -45.43 -24.40 -3.15
N GLY A 800 -46.73 -24.17 -3.03
CA GLY A 800 -47.41 -24.32 -1.75
C GLY A 800 -48.80 -24.93 -1.87
N VAL A 801 -49.21 -25.55 -0.78
CA VAL A 801 -50.61 -25.90 -0.48
C VAL A 801 -51.07 -25.11 0.74
N SER A 802 -52.33 -24.70 0.75
CA SER A 802 -52.94 -24.09 1.93
C SER A 802 -54.34 -24.62 2.18
N ALA A 803 -54.77 -24.57 3.43
CA ALA A 803 -56.12 -24.87 3.89
C ALA A 803 -56.59 -23.70 4.75
N THR A 804 -57.68 -23.05 4.34
CA THR A 804 -58.21 -21.85 4.96
C THR A 804 -59.56 -22.15 5.57
N ALA A 805 -59.69 -22.01 6.89
CA ALA A 805 -60.99 -21.89 7.54
C ALA A 805 -61.35 -20.40 7.64
N TYR A 806 -62.58 -20.01 7.37
CA TYR A 806 -62.99 -18.61 7.47
C TYR A 806 -64.43 -18.46 7.94
N GLU A 807 -64.75 -17.31 8.53
CA GLU A 807 -66.11 -16.94 8.89
C GLU A 807 -66.41 -15.54 8.36
N LYS A 808 -67.18 -15.46 7.27
CA LYS A 808 -67.53 -14.20 6.61
C LYS A 808 -69.05 -14.07 6.58
N ASN A 809 -69.60 -13.00 7.17
CA ASN A 809 -71.05 -12.75 7.26
C ASN A 809 -71.85 -13.91 7.91
N ASN A 810 -71.43 -14.43 9.07
CA ASN A 810 -72.01 -15.62 9.73
C ASN A 810 -72.00 -16.91 8.89
N VAL A 811 -71.17 -16.98 7.84
CA VAL A 811 -70.97 -18.17 7.03
C VAL A 811 -69.57 -18.70 7.29
N ALA A 812 -69.49 -19.86 7.94
CA ALA A 812 -68.25 -20.59 8.14
C ALA A 812 -67.92 -21.39 6.87
N GLY A 813 -66.65 -21.48 6.51
CA GLY A 813 -66.20 -22.25 5.35
C GLY A 813 -64.79 -22.77 5.49
N ILE A 814 -64.47 -23.78 4.69
CA ILE A 814 -63.15 -24.39 4.58
C ILE A 814 -62.78 -24.42 3.09
N GLY A 815 -61.60 -23.93 2.74
CA GLY A 815 -61.01 -24.01 1.42
C GLY A 815 -59.64 -24.68 1.43
N VAL A 816 -59.26 -25.31 0.32
CA VAL A 816 -57.92 -25.81 0.04
C VAL A 816 -57.40 -25.16 -1.24
N SER A 817 -56.10 -24.90 -1.32
CA SER A 817 -55.46 -24.42 -2.55
C SER A 817 -54.11 -25.05 -2.79
N VAL A 818 -53.72 -25.16 -4.06
CA VAL A 818 -52.37 -25.51 -4.52
C VAL A 818 -51.93 -24.48 -5.54
N GLY A 819 -50.68 -24.01 -5.47
CA GLY A 819 -50.21 -23.02 -6.43
C GLY A 819 -48.69 -22.96 -6.58
N ILE A 820 -48.29 -22.40 -7.72
CA ILE A 820 -46.92 -21.98 -8.00
C ILE A 820 -46.91 -20.48 -8.26
N THR A 821 -46.00 -19.76 -7.61
CA THR A 821 -45.76 -18.33 -7.85
C THR A 821 -44.27 -18.09 -8.05
N SER A 822 -43.90 -17.19 -8.96
CA SER A 822 -42.51 -16.81 -9.20
C SER A 822 -42.40 -15.30 -9.37
N THR A 823 -41.43 -14.69 -8.70
CA THR A 823 -41.13 -13.26 -8.79
C THR A 823 -39.63 -13.09 -9.05
N LYS A 824 -39.29 -12.32 -10.09
CA LYS A 824 -37.93 -11.87 -10.39
C LYS A 824 -37.82 -10.38 -10.08
N THR A 825 -36.79 -10.00 -9.35
CA THR A 825 -36.47 -8.62 -8.96
C THR A 825 -35.06 -8.28 -9.43
N ASP A 826 -34.92 -7.23 -10.23
CA ASP A 826 -33.64 -6.63 -10.61
C ASP A 826 -33.61 -5.20 -10.04
N ALA A 827 -32.63 -4.87 -9.22
CA ALA A 827 -32.46 -3.56 -8.57
C ALA A 827 -31.04 -3.04 -8.73
N THR A 828 -30.89 -1.75 -9.02
CA THR A 828 -29.59 -1.07 -9.06
C THR A 828 -29.68 0.24 -8.29
N THR A 829 -28.86 0.39 -7.26
CA THR A 829 -28.75 1.64 -6.50
C THR A 829 -27.35 2.21 -6.65
N VAL A 830 -27.24 3.48 -7.08
CA VAL A 830 -26.00 4.25 -7.18
C VAL A 830 -26.09 5.42 -6.21
N THR A 831 -25.20 5.47 -5.23
CA THR A 831 -25.08 6.61 -4.31
C THR A 831 -23.79 7.35 -4.61
N ASN A 832 -23.86 8.65 -4.86
CA ASN A 832 -22.71 9.53 -5.04
C ASN A 832 -22.59 10.47 -3.83
N THR A 833 -21.40 10.55 -3.26
CA THR A 833 -21.11 11.41 -2.11
C THR A 833 -20.05 12.43 -2.48
N SER A 834 -20.29 13.70 -2.13
CA SER A 834 -19.32 14.77 -2.30
C SER A 834 -18.53 14.95 -0.99
N HIS A 835 -17.22 14.78 -1.06
CA HIS A 835 -16.29 15.03 0.03
C HIS A 835 -15.66 16.41 -0.17
N VAL A 836 -16.12 17.38 0.61
CA VAL A 836 -15.73 18.80 0.46
C VAL A 836 -14.37 19.09 1.05
N SER A 837 -13.69 20.10 0.50
CA SER A 837 -12.42 20.59 1.03
C SER A 837 -12.63 21.52 2.23
N ASN A 838 -11.71 21.46 3.19
CA ASN A 838 -11.77 22.28 4.40
C ASN A 838 -10.50 23.12 4.57
N ILE A 839 -10.66 24.39 4.94
CA ILE A 839 -9.57 25.28 5.34
C ILE A 839 -9.85 25.75 6.77
N ASN A 840 -8.98 25.40 7.72
CA ASN A 840 -9.14 25.77 9.12
C ASN A 840 -7.97 26.66 9.56
N THR A 841 -8.26 27.82 10.14
CA THR A 841 -7.25 28.72 10.67
C THR A 841 -7.62 29.34 12.02
N GLY A 842 -6.64 29.41 12.93
CA GLY A 842 -6.76 30.16 14.18
C GLY A 842 -6.47 31.66 14.03
N GLY A 843 -6.21 32.13 12.80
CA GLY A 843 -6.09 33.55 12.47
C GLY A 843 -6.64 33.86 11.08
N ASN A 844 -5.82 34.40 10.16
CA ASN A 844 -6.29 34.85 8.84
C ASN A 844 -6.17 33.75 7.77
N THR A 845 -7.10 33.72 6.82
CA THR A 845 -7.01 32.98 5.56
C THR A 845 -6.94 33.95 4.40
N THR A 846 -5.92 33.83 3.54
CA THR A 846 -5.79 34.63 2.32
C THR A 846 -5.70 33.72 1.10
N ILE A 847 -6.57 33.93 0.12
CA ILE A 847 -6.62 33.19 -1.14
C ILE A 847 -6.51 34.19 -2.30
N THR A 848 -5.49 34.03 -3.14
CA THR A 848 -5.20 34.96 -4.24
C THR A 848 -4.96 34.23 -5.55
N ALA A 849 -5.52 34.73 -6.64
CA ALA A 849 -5.29 34.22 -7.99
C ALA A 849 -5.27 35.37 -9.00
N ASN A 850 -4.38 35.39 -9.99
CA ASN A 850 -4.51 36.40 -11.06
C ASN A 850 -5.67 36.07 -12.02
N GLY A 851 -6.02 34.78 -12.14
CA GLY A 851 -7.19 34.26 -12.84
C GLY A 851 -8.37 34.09 -11.90
N ASN A 852 -8.86 32.86 -11.69
CA ASN A 852 -10.09 32.60 -10.96
C ASN A 852 -9.85 31.90 -9.60
N ILE A 853 -10.71 32.20 -8.62
CA ILE A 853 -10.93 31.37 -7.44
C ILE A 853 -12.23 30.59 -7.66
N ASN A 854 -12.14 29.26 -7.68
CA ASN A 854 -13.28 28.37 -7.85
C ASN A 854 -13.43 27.50 -6.60
N GLN A 855 -14.55 27.62 -5.90
CA GLN A 855 -14.88 26.82 -4.74
C GLN A 855 -16.13 25.97 -4.99
N GLU A 856 -16.13 24.72 -4.54
CA GLU A 856 -17.30 23.82 -4.62
C GLU A 856 -17.59 23.21 -3.25
N GLY A 857 -18.68 23.64 -2.61
CA GLY A 857 -19.09 23.17 -1.27
C GLY A 857 -18.05 23.36 -0.17
N THR A 858 -17.11 24.28 -0.35
CA THR A 858 -15.93 24.44 0.52
C THR A 858 -16.31 24.96 1.89
N VAL A 859 -15.59 24.54 2.93
CA VAL A 859 -15.75 25.09 4.29
C VAL A 859 -14.48 25.81 4.69
N ILE A 860 -14.58 27.11 4.94
CA ILE A 860 -13.50 27.95 5.46
C ILE A 860 -13.86 28.37 6.89
N ASN A 861 -13.05 27.95 7.86
CA ASN A 861 -13.18 28.31 9.27
C ASN A 861 -11.99 29.17 9.69
N ALA A 862 -12.20 30.49 9.84
CA ALA A 862 -11.18 31.42 10.31
C ALA A 862 -11.69 32.23 11.51
N THR A 863 -10.88 32.32 12.57
CA THR A 863 -11.18 33.26 13.68
C THR A 863 -10.86 34.71 13.29
N GLY A 864 -9.90 34.91 12.38
CA GLY A 864 -9.52 36.18 11.77
C GLY A 864 -10.16 36.38 10.39
N ASN A 865 -9.55 37.22 9.57
CA ASN A 865 -10.13 37.60 8.27
C ASN A 865 -9.98 36.49 7.22
N VAL A 866 -11.01 36.32 6.39
CA VAL A 866 -10.93 35.58 5.13
C VAL A 866 -10.85 36.61 4.01
N VAL A 867 -9.78 36.58 3.22
CA VAL A 867 -9.56 37.47 2.07
C VAL A 867 -9.44 36.65 0.81
N GLU A 868 -10.30 36.92 -0.17
CA GLU A 868 -10.27 36.32 -1.49
C GLU A 868 -10.06 37.40 -2.54
N ALA A 869 -9.04 37.27 -3.39
CA ALA A 869 -8.75 38.26 -4.43
C ALA A 869 -8.44 37.61 -5.77
N ALA A 870 -9.25 37.90 -6.80
CA ALA A 870 -9.12 37.31 -8.13
C ALA A 870 -9.73 38.13 -9.27
N LYS A 871 -9.61 37.64 -10.51
CA LYS A 871 -10.42 38.13 -11.63
C LYS A 871 -11.89 37.74 -11.45
N ASN A 872 -12.15 36.46 -11.18
CA ASN A 872 -13.48 35.95 -10.82
C ASN A 872 -13.41 35.10 -9.55
N VAL A 873 -14.44 35.18 -8.72
CA VAL A 873 -14.63 34.31 -7.55
C VAL A 873 -15.96 33.56 -7.72
N THR A 874 -15.91 32.24 -7.64
CA THR A 874 -17.10 31.37 -7.78
C THR A 874 -17.22 30.47 -6.56
N HIS A 875 -18.39 30.47 -5.93
CA HIS A 875 -18.77 29.57 -4.86
C HIS A 875 -19.96 28.71 -5.31
N ALA A 876 -19.68 27.55 -5.91
CA ALA A 876 -20.69 26.59 -6.37
C ALA A 876 -21.09 25.62 -5.25
N ALA A 877 -22.28 25.01 -5.39
CA ALA A 877 -22.70 23.93 -4.49
C ALA A 877 -22.17 22.57 -4.95
N ALA A 878 -21.66 21.76 -4.00
CA ALA A 878 -21.35 20.36 -4.24
C ALA A 878 -22.62 19.51 -4.15
N HIS A 879 -22.86 18.61 -5.10
CA HIS A 879 -24.07 17.79 -5.12
C HIS A 879 -23.79 16.32 -4.78
N SER A 880 -24.47 15.81 -3.75
CA SER A 880 -24.53 14.37 -3.41
C SER A 880 -25.92 13.83 -3.75
N GLY A 881 -26.05 12.54 -4.04
CA GLY A 881 -27.35 12.01 -4.44
C GLY A 881 -27.39 10.50 -4.62
N ALA A 882 -28.60 9.95 -4.67
CA ALA A 882 -28.82 8.52 -4.90
C ALA A 882 -29.77 8.31 -6.08
N LYS A 883 -29.49 7.28 -6.88
CA LYS A 883 -30.36 6.81 -7.95
C LYS A 883 -30.67 5.33 -7.74
N SER A 884 -31.94 4.97 -7.65
CA SER A 884 -32.43 3.59 -7.52
C SER A 884 -33.34 3.22 -8.69
N ASP A 885 -32.97 2.20 -9.44
CA ASP A 885 -33.78 1.60 -10.51
C ASP A 885 -34.21 0.19 -10.07
N VAL A 886 -35.52 -0.08 -9.97
CA VAL A 886 -36.07 -1.38 -9.54
C VAL A 886 -37.06 -1.88 -10.59
N LYS A 887 -36.88 -3.14 -11.03
CA LYS A 887 -37.79 -3.86 -11.91
C LYS A 887 -38.21 -5.16 -11.26
N GLN A 888 -39.51 -5.39 -11.17
CA GLN A 888 -40.07 -6.62 -10.63
C GLN A 888 -41.06 -7.21 -11.63
N ASN A 889 -40.89 -8.48 -11.95
CA ASN A 889 -41.82 -9.22 -12.79
C ASN A 889 -42.21 -10.51 -12.07
N GLY A 890 -43.51 -10.74 -11.93
CA GLY A 890 -44.05 -11.89 -11.23
C GLY A 890 -45.21 -12.54 -11.98
N GLY A 891 -45.45 -13.80 -11.67
CA GLY A 891 -46.62 -14.51 -12.16
C GLY A 891 -46.85 -15.80 -11.40
N GLY A 892 -48.05 -16.35 -11.53
CA GLY A 892 -48.42 -17.58 -10.83
C GLY A 892 -49.71 -18.21 -11.32
N LEU A 893 -49.90 -19.45 -10.92
CA LEU A 893 -51.09 -20.26 -11.15
C LEU A 893 -51.51 -20.88 -9.81
N VAL A 894 -52.76 -20.61 -9.39
CA VAL A 894 -53.34 -21.15 -8.15
C VAL A 894 -54.65 -21.85 -8.48
N VAL A 895 -54.84 -23.05 -7.93
CA VAL A 895 -56.10 -23.80 -8.01
C VAL A 895 -56.63 -23.94 -6.59
N SER A 896 -57.88 -23.54 -6.35
CA SER A 896 -58.53 -23.62 -5.04
C SER A 896 -59.90 -24.28 -5.11
N ALA A 897 -60.32 -24.91 -4.01
CA ALA A 897 -61.66 -25.47 -3.86
C ALA A 897 -62.13 -25.31 -2.40
N GLY A 898 -63.42 -25.10 -2.15
CA GLY A 898 -63.93 -24.92 -0.80
C GLY A 898 -65.41 -25.22 -0.61
N ILE A 899 -65.82 -25.38 0.64
CA ILE A 899 -67.18 -25.70 1.09
C ILE A 899 -67.56 -24.75 2.25
N SER A 900 -68.80 -24.27 2.27
CA SER A 900 -69.30 -23.35 3.31
C SER A 900 -70.63 -23.80 3.95
N THR A 901 -70.93 -23.34 5.16
CA THR A 901 -72.12 -23.68 5.96
C THR A 901 -73.42 -23.11 5.42
N ASN A 902 -73.34 -22.13 4.51
CA ASN A 902 -74.47 -21.70 3.68
C ASN A 902 -74.58 -22.53 2.39
N LYS A 903 -74.16 -23.80 2.47
CA LYS A 903 -74.21 -24.88 1.49
C LYS A 903 -73.45 -24.67 0.16
N GLY A 904 -72.55 -23.69 0.05
CA GLY A 904 -71.76 -23.45 -1.16
C GLY A 904 -70.56 -24.40 -1.32
N ILE A 905 -70.49 -25.21 -2.38
CA ILE A 905 -69.27 -25.89 -2.89
C ILE A 905 -68.75 -25.10 -4.08
N GLY A 906 -67.45 -24.82 -4.18
CA GLY A 906 -66.90 -24.24 -5.40
C GLY A 906 -65.40 -24.41 -5.57
N GLY A 907 -64.92 -24.20 -6.79
CA GLY A 907 -63.50 -24.25 -7.13
C GLY A 907 -63.12 -23.19 -8.15
N GLU A 908 -61.87 -22.75 -8.11
CA GLU A 908 -61.32 -21.67 -8.91
C GLU A 908 -59.93 -22.02 -9.44
N ILE A 909 -59.63 -21.57 -10.66
CA ILE A 909 -58.28 -21.54 -11.23
C ILE A 909 -57.95 -20.07 -11.50
N THR A 910 -56.88 -19.56 -10.90
CA THR A 910 -56.39 -18.19 -11.10
C THR A 910 -55.01 -18.20 -11.73
N ALA A 911 -54.88 -17.59 -12.91
CA ALA A 911 -53.60 -17.26 -13.55
C ALA A 911 -53.36 -15.75 -13.43
N GLN A 912 -52.17 -15.35 -12.97
CA GLN A 912 -51.85 -13.93 -12.78
C GLN A 912 -50.44 -13.59 -13.25
N GLY A 913 -50.27 -12.37 -13.76
CA GLY A 913 -48.98 -11.77 -14.11
C GLY A 913 -48.94 -10.30 -13.68
N GLN A 914 -47.80 -9.85 -13.16
CA GLN A 914 -47.58 -8.48 -12.72
C GLN A 914 -46.17 -8.02 -13.11
N GLY A 915 -46.03 -6.77 -13.52
CA GLY A 915 -44.78 -6.08 -13.76
C GLY A 915 -44.78 -4.72 -13.07
N ASN A 916 -43.65 -4.36 -12.48
CA ASN A 916 -43.39 -3.05 -11.88
C ASN A 916 -42.01 -2.56 -12.31
N SER A 917 -41.90 -1.28 -12.65
CA SER A 917 -40.63 -0.59 -12.88
C SER A 917 -40.68 0.75 -12.17
N SER A 918 -39.76 1.01 -11.25
CA SER A 918 -39.65 2.28 -10.54
C SER A 918 -38.23 2.82 -10.59
N THR A 919 -38.10 4.12 -10.86
CA THR A 919 -36.84 4.87 -10.79
C THR A 919 -37.02 5.97 -9.77
N HIS A 920 -36.06 6.12 -8.86
CA HIS A 920 -35.97 7.23 -7.93
C HIS A 920 -34.60 7.88 -8.09
N ASN A 921 -34.54 9.20 -8.11
CA ASN A 921 -33.32 10.00 -8.20
C ASN A 921 -33.42 11.13 -7.19
N GLU A 922 -32.37 11.38 -6.44
CA GLU A 922 -32.29 12.48 -5.48
C GLU A 922 -30.94 13.19 -5.60
N SER A 923 -30.93 14.50 -5.33
CA SER A 923 -29.72 15.33 -5.28
C SER A 923 -29.87 16.32 -4.13
N THR A 924 -28.83 16.43 -3.30
CA THR A 924 -28.73 17.36 -2.18
C THR A 924 -27.51 18.25 -2.39
N ALA A 925 -27.73 19.56 -2.33
CA ALA A 925 -26.71 20.59 -2.43
C ALA A 925 -26.01 20.83 -1.08
N THR A 926 -24.67 20.82 -1.10
CA THR A 926 -23.79 21.24 -0.01
C THR A 926 -23.11 22.53 -0.45
N VAL A 927 -23.45 23.64 0.19
CA VAL A 927 -23.02 24.98 -0.22
C VAL A 927 -21.71 25.38 0.43
N THR A 928 -20.99 26.32 -0.19
CA THR A 928 -19.78 26.90 0.40
C THR A 928 -20.14 27.69 1.67
N THR A 929 -19.35 27.53 2.72
CA THR A 929 -19.53 28.18 4.03
C THR A 929 -18.23 28.89 4.44
N ILE A 930 -18.32 30.17 4.75
CA ILE A 930 -17.20 31.03 5.16
C ILE A 930 -17.50 31.59 6.55
N ASN A 931 -16.82 31.06 7.56
CA ASN A 931 -16.84 31.54 8.93
C ASN A 931 -15.60 32.42 9.16
N ALA A 932 -15.78 33.69 9.54
CA ALA A 932 -14.69 34.66 9.59
C ALA A 932 -14.81 35.70 10.71
N GLY A 933 -13.68 36.33 11.03
CA GLY A 933 -13.62 37.66 11.62
C GLY A 933 -14.23 38.70 10.67
N ASN A 934 -13.59 38.95 9.54
CA ASN A 934 -14.19 39.68 8.41
C ASN A 934 -14.09 38.82 7.14
N ALA A 935 -15.12 38.82 6.30
CA ALA A 935 -15.08 38.18 4.99
C ALA A 935 -14.90 39.26 3.91
N ILE A 936 -13.82 39.20 3.15
CA ILE A 936 -13.45 40.20 2.15
C ILE A 936 -13.26 39.50 0.80
N VAL A 937 -14.14 39.77 -0.15
CA VAL A 937 -14.10 39.19 -1.50
C VAL A 937 -13.88 40.30 -2.51
N LEU A 938 -12.75 40.25 -3.22
CA LEU A 938 -12.30 41.25 -4.19
C LEU A 938 -12.20 40.60 -5.57
N ALA A 939 -13.17 40.86 -6.45
CA ALA A 939 -13.17 40.37 -7.83
C ALA A 939 -13.11 41.52 -8.83
N ASN A 940 -12.20 41.46 -9.80
CA ASN A 940 -12.17 42.47 -10.85
C ASN A 940 -13.41 42.40 -11.77
N ASP A 941 -13.88 41.19 -12.08
CA ASP A 941 -14.96 40.96 -13.05
C ASP A 941 -16.24 40.46 -12.37
N LYS A 942 -16.24 39.28 -11.73
CA LYS A 942 -17.48 38.68 -11.21
C LYS A 942 -17.28 37.92 -9.90
N VAL A 943 -18.24 38.07 -8.99
CA VAL A 943 -18.47 37.11 -7.89
C VAL A 943 -19.76 36.34 -8.17
N SER A 944 -19.72 35.01 -8.10
CA SER A 944 -20.84 34.11 -8.36
C SER A 944 -21.06 33.15 -7.19
N ASP A 945 -22.14 33.33 -6.44
CA ASP A 945 -22.51 32.52 -5.28
C ASP A 945 -23.72 31.64 -5.59
N GLU A 946 -23.64 30.37 -5.24
CA GLU A 946 -24.75 29.42 -5.28
C GLU A 946 -25.03 28.90 -3.86
N GLY A 947 -26.05 29.46 -3.21
CA GLY A 947 -26.48 29.11 -1.85
C GLY A 947 -25.44 29.40 -0.76
N THR A 948 -24.40 30.19 -1.05
CA THR A 948 -23.23 30.41 -0.18
C THR A 948 -23.61 31.04 1.15
N LYS A 949 -22.95 30.60 2.23
CA LYS A 949 -23.16 31.10 3.58
C LYS A 949 -21.93 31.86 4.08
N TYR A 950 -22.12 33.13 4.41
CA TYR A 950 -21.12 33.97 5.05
C TYR A 950 -21.54 34.24 6.49
N ASP A 951 -20.73 33.83 7.45
CA ASP A 951 -20.92 34.11 8.87
C ASP A 951 -19.68 34.84 9.41
N ALA A 952 -19.78 36.16 9.50
CA ALA A 952 -18.68 37.03 9.92
C ALA A 952 -19.01 37.71 11.25
N THR A 953 -18.09 37.70 12.22
CA THR A 953 -18.30 38.46 13.46
C THR A 953 -18.16 39.97 13.25
N GLY A 954 -17.33 40.39 12.29
CA GLY A 954 -17.07 41.75 11.84
C GLY A 954 -17.88 42.11 10.59
N ALA A 955 -17.23 42.46 9.47
CA ALA A 955 -17.88 42.87 8.24
C ALA A 955 -17.77 41.82 7.12
N ILE A 956 -18.79 41.77 6.27
CA ILE A 956 -18.74 41.15 4.95
C ILE A 956 -18.57 42.28 3.93
N ASN A 957 -17.49 42.24 3.15
CA ASN A 957 -17.18 43.21 2.10
C ASN A 957 -16.99 42.49 0.76
N ILE A 958 -17.92 42.68 -0.17
CA ILE A 958 -17.85 42.14 -1.53
C ILE A 958 -17.63 43.32 -2.48
N ASP A 959 -16.48 43.37 -3.17
CA ASP A 959 -16.18 44.34 -4.23
C ASP A 959 -16.00 43.57 -5.54
N ALA A 960 -16.87 43.81 -6.51
CA ALA A 960 -16.95 43.04 -7.74
C ALA A 960 -17.21 43.93 -8.98
N GLY A 961 -16.85 43.45 -10.18
CA GLY A 961 -17.43 44.00 -11.41
C GLY A 961 -18.95 43.80 -11.42
N SER A 962 -19.41 42.54 -11.33
CA SER A 962 -20.81 42.17 -11.12
C SER A 962 -20.93 41.14 -9.99
N TYR A 963 -22.01 41.19 -9.23
CA TYR A 963 -22.33 40.22 -8.18
C TYR A 963 -23.56 39.40 -8.56
N HIS A 964 -23.44 38.08 -8.58
CA HIS A 964 -24.55 37.17 -8.88
C HIS A 964 -24.67 36.14 -7.75
N ASN A 965 -25.81 36.13 -7.08
CA ASN A 965 -26.08 35.26 -5.94
C ASN A 965 -27.43 34.57 -6.14
N THR A 966 -27.40 33.25 -6.31
CA THR A 966 -28.56 32.39 -6.54
C THR A 966 -28.69 31.34 -5.45
N ALA A 967 -29.88 30.72 -5.32
CA ALA A 967 -30.06 29.57 -4.43
C ALA A 967 -29.57 28.27 -5.10
N ALA A 968 -28.99 27.37 -4.31
CA ALA A 968 -28.78 25.98 -4.73
C ALA A 968 -30.11 25.21 -4.66
N HIS A 969 -30.18 23.99 -5.19
CA HIS A 969 -31.43 23.21 -5.20
C HIS A 969 -31.23 21.73 -4.78
N ASN A 970 -32.08 21.29 -3.85
CA ASN A 970 -32.26 19.87 -3.54
C ASN A 970 -33.40 19.32 -4.40
N THR A 971 -33.17 18.24 -5.15
CA THR A 971 -34.17 17.67 -6.05
C THR A 971 -34.52 16.23 -5.70
N SER A 972 -35.78 15.85 -5.84
CA SER A 972 -36.26 14.47 -5.73
C SER A 972 -37.19 14.14 -6.89
N ASN A 973 -36.89 13.07 -7.62
CA ASN A 973 -37.55 12.72 -8.87
C ASN A 973 -37.84 11.21 -8.88
N SER A 974 -39.12 10.83 -8.85
CA SER A 974 -39.57 9.43 -8.88
C SER A 974 -40.51 9.16 -10.05
N SER A 975 -40.30 8.07 -10.78
CA SER A 975 -41.23 7.56 -11.77
C SER A 975 -41.54 6.09 -11.51
N SER A 976 -42.80 5.69 -11.52
CA SER A 976 -43.22 4.29 -11.33
C SER A 976 -44.26 3.86 -12.35
N LYS A 977 -44.04 2.68 -12.94
CA LYS A 977 -44.95 2.03 -13.88
C LYS A 977 -45.32 0.66 -13.36
N GLN A 978 -46.60 0.41 -13.15
CA GLN A 978 -47.10 -0.89 -12.70
C GLN A 978 -48.16 -1.38 -13.68
N GLY A 979 -48.09 -2.65 -14.05
CA GLY A 979 -49.05 -3.31 -14.91
C GLY A 979 -49.32 -4.72 -14.44
N GLY A 980 -50.55 -5.20 -14.59
CA GLY A 980 -50.91 -6.55 -14.20
C GLY A 980 -52.15 -7.05 -14.93
N ALA A 981 -52.25 -8.37 -15.03
CA ALA A 981 -53.44 -9.06 -15.51
C ALA A 981 -53.68 -10.33 -14.69
N SER A 982 -54.93 -10.60 -14.33
CA SER A 982 -55.36 -11.83 -13.68
C SER A 982 -56.60 -12.40 -14.37
N LEU A 983 -56.60 -13.70 -14.64
CA LEU A 983 -57.76 -14.46 -15.10
C LEU A 983 -58.14 -15.48 -14.02
N THR A 984 -59.33 -15.35 -13.44
CA THR A 984 -59.91 -16.30 -12.48
C THR A 984 -61.12 -16.97 -13.09
N ILE A 985 -61.09 -18.29 -13.24
CA ILE A 985 -62.22 -19.10 -13.71
C ILE A 985 -62.73 -19.93 -12.54
N GLY A 986 -63.98 -19.74 -12.14
CA GLY A 986 -64.59 -20.40 -10.99
C GLY A 986 -65.92 -21.08 -11.31
N ALA A 987 -66.28 -22.08 -10.51
CA ALA A 987 -67.59 -22.72 -10.53
C ALA A 987 -68.06 -22.97 -9.09
N TYR A 988 -69.30 -22.59 -8.75
CA TYR A 988 -69.85 -22.66 -7.39
C TYR A 988 -71.30 -23.15 -7.41
N THR A 989 -71.74 -23.87 -6.38
CA THR A 989 -73.14 -24.30 -6.22
C THR A 989 -73.55 -24.33 -4.76
N LYS A 990 -74.79 -23.93 -4.44
CA LYS A 990 -75.31 -23.91 -3.06
C LYS A 990 -76.10 -25.17 -2.67
N ASP A 991 -76.59 -25.94 -3.62
CA ASP A 991 -77.50 -27.06 -3.35
C ASP A 991 -77.41 -28.18 -4.40
N GLY A 992 -76.53 -28.03 -5.40
CA GLY A 992 -76.45 -28.90 -6.57
C GLY A 992 -77.54 -28.63 -7.62
N SER A 993 -78.55 -27.80 -7.31
CA SER A 993 -79.63 -27.44 -8.23
C SER A 993 -79.27 -26.21 -9.07
N ASN A 994 -78.44 -25.28 -8.57
CA ASN A 994 -77.89 -24.17 -9.36
C ASN A 994 -76.35 -24.10 -9.29
N VAL A 995 -75.67 -24.07 -10.43
CA VAL A 995 -74.21 -23.96 -10.57
C VAL A 995 -73.85 -22.64 -11.24
N ASP A 996 -73.21 -21.73 -10.52
CA ASP A 996 -72.65 -20.48 -11.03
C ASP A 996 -71.24 -20.72 -11.56
N VAL A 997 -71.06 -20.63 -12.88
CA VAL A 997 -69.73 -20.62 -13.52
C VAL A 997 -69.38 -19.18 -13.86
N ASN A 998 -68.17 -18.72 -13.52
CA ASN A 998 -67.67 -17.39 -13.84
C ASN A 998 -66.24 -17.41 -14.40
N ALA A 999 -65.93 -16.42 -15.23
CA ALA A 999 -64.60 -16.11 -15.72
C ALA A 999 -64.38 -14.60 -15.55
N ASN A 1000 -63.43 -14.21 -14.71
CA ASN A 1000 -63.12 -12.82 -14.38
C ASN A 1000 -61.71 -12.46 -14.86
N LEU A 1001 -61.62 -11.54 -15.82
CA LEU A 1001 -60.38 -10.91 -16.27
C LEU A 1001 -60.26 -9.54 -15.60
N ASN A 1002 -59.20 -9.31 -14.83
CA ASN A 1002 -58.82 -7.99 -14.32
C ASN A 1002 -57.50 -7.56 -14.94
N VAL A 1003 -57.45 -6.36 -15.50
CA VAL A 1003 -56.24 -5.73 -16.05
C VAL A 1003 -56.07 -4.38 -15.37
N ASN A 1004 -54.89 -4.13 -14.81
CA ASN A 1004 -54.55 -2.86 -14.17
C ASN A 1004 -53.27 -2.29 -14.78
N TYR A 1005 -53.23 -0.97 -14.95
CA TYR A 1005 -52.06 -0.22 -15.39
C TYR A 1005 -51.99 1.09 -14.61
N SER A 1006 -50.81 1.50 -14.18
CA SER A 1006 -50.56 2.82 -13.60
C SER A 1006 -49.18 3.33 -13.99
N ASP A 1007 -49.10 4.62 -14.30
CA ASP A 1007 -47.87 5.38 -14.57
C ASP A 1007 -47.93 6.65 -13.72
N GLU A 1008 -46.96 6.85 -12.84
CA GLU A 1008 -46.88 8.00 -11.93
C GLU A 1008 -45.48 8.62 -11.99
N ASN A 1009 -45.39 9.95 -12.05
CA ASN A 1009 -44.15 10.72 -12.12
C ASN A 1009 -44.22 11.93 -11.17
N LYS A 1010 -43.34 11.97 -10.17
CA LYS A 1010 -43.24 13.03 -9.17
C LYS A 1010 -41.89 13.72 -9.29
N LYS A 1011 -41.89 15.05 -9.24
CA LYS A 1011 -40.67 15.88 -9.21
C LYS A 1011 -40.81 16.97 -8.17
N GLU A 1012 -39.83 17.07 -7.29
CA GLU A 1012 -39.73 18.08 -6.25
C GLU A 1012 -38.36 18.77 -6.35
N SER A 1013 -38.34 20.09 -6.10
CA SER A 1013 -37.13 20.90 -5.97
C SER A 1013 -37.33 21.86 -4.81
N THR A 1014 -36.41 21.86 -3.85
CA THR A 1014 -36.41 22.77 -2.70
C THR A 1014 -35.20 23.68 -2.81
N ALA A 1015 -35.42 25.00 -2.76
CA ALA A 1015 -34.35 25.98 -2.83
C ALA A 1015 -33.55 26.03 -1.50
N VAL A 1016 -32.23 26.07 -1.62
CA VAL A 1016 -31.26 26.25 -0.54
C VAL A 1016 -30.66 27.64 -0.71
N LYS A 1017 -31.26 28.63 -0.05
CA LYS A 1017 -30.82 30.03 -0.09
C LYS A 1017 -29.49 30.21 0.65
N GLY A 1018 -28.70 31.17 0.18
CA GLY A 1018 -27.54 31.64 0.93
C GLY A 1018 -27.95 32.56 2.08
N ASP A 1019 -27.01 32.76 3.00
CA ASP A 1019 -27.17 33.60 4.19
C ASP A 1019 -25.91 34.46 4.37
N MET A 1020 -26.09 35.74 4.69
CA MET A 1020 -25.01 36.65 5.09
C MET A 1020 -25.30 37.21 6.48
N ASN A 1021 -24.50 36.83 7.47
CA ASN A 1021 -24.63 37.31 8.85
C ASN A 1021 -23.37 38.08 9.23
N ALA A 1022 -23.51 39.35 9.62
CA ALA A 1022 -22.36 40.18 10.00
C ALA A 1022 -22.70 41.34 10.95
N THR A 1023 -21.68 42.05 11.44
CA THR A 1023 -21.87 43.40 12.00
C THR A 1023 -22.23 44.40 10.91
N ASN A 1024 -21.53 44.38 9.76
CA ASN A 1024 -21.90 45.18 8.59
C ASN A 1024 -21.81 44.32 7.33
N VAL A 1025 -22.70 44.55 6.37
CA VAL A 1025 -22.63 43.94 5.04
C VAL A 1025 -22.49 45.04 4.01
N VAL A 1026 -21.43 44.98 3.20
CA VAL A 1026 -21.14 45.93 2.12
C VAL A 1026 -20.95 45.17 0.82
N ILE A 1027 -21.79 45.47 -0.18
CA ILE A 1027 -21.70 44.91 -1.53
C ILE A 1027 -21.53 46.07 -2.50
N ASN A 1028 -20.38 46.13 -3.16
CA ASN A 1028 -20.04 47.12 -4.17
C ASN A 1028 -19.85 46.41 -5.52
N ALA A 1029 -20.82 46.53 -6.40
CA ALA A 1029 -20.73 46.04 -7.78
C ALA A 1029 -20.52 47.23 -8.73
N LYS A 1030 -19.51 47.18 -9.60
CA LYS A 1030 -19.27 48.25 -10.59
C LYS A 1030 -20.36 48.30 -11.67
N ASP A 1031 -20.95 47.16 -12.00
CA ASP A 1031 -21.99 46.96 -13.00
C ASP A 1031 -23.32 46.57 -12.35
N SER A 1032 -23.53 45.31 -11.96
CA SER A 1032 -24.84 44.82 -11.50
C SER A 1032 -24.74 43.94 -10.27
N ALA A 1033 -25.76 43.96 -9.41
CA ALA A 1033 -25.89 43.06 -8.25
C ALA A 1033 -27.22 42.31 -8.30
N GLU A 1034 -27.18 40.98 -8.39
CA GLU A 1034 -28.33 40.09 -8.33
C GLU A 1034 -28.26 39.23 -7.06
N ILE A 1035 -29.29 39.26 -6.22
CA ILE A 1035 -29.26 38.70 -4.86
C ILE A 1035 -30.51 37.86 -4.56
N ALA A 1036 -30.31 36.58 -4.22
CA ALA A 1036 -31.36 35.65 -3.78
C ALA A 1036 -31.24 35.24 -2.29
N SER A 1037 -30.17 35.67 -1.60
CA SER A 1037 -29.85 35.28 -0.22
C SER A 1037 -30.53 36.14 0.85
N ASN A 1038 -30.59 35.62 2.08
CA ASN A 1038 -30.92 36.43 3.24
C ASN A 1038 -29.69 37.22 3.71
N ILE A 1039 -29.90 38.45 4.19
CA ILE A 1039 -28.85 39.33 4.70
C ILE A 1039 -29.27 39.84 6.08
N THR A 1040 -28.44 39.60 7.10
CA THR A 1040 -28.65 40.09 8.46
C THR A 1040 -27.40 40.82 8.94
N ALA A 1041 -27.53 42.11 9.25
CA ALA A 1041 -26.46 42.91 9.82
C ALA A 1041 -26.82 43.47 11.20
N ASN A 1042 -25.92 43.42 12.17
CA ASN A 1042 -26.14 44.05 13.47
C ASN A 1042 -26.18 45.59 13.38
N ASN A 1043 -25.44 46.18 12.44
CA ASN A 1043 -25.42 47.62 12.19
C ASN A 1043 -26.00 47.95 10.81
N ASN A 1044 -25.19 47.92 9.74
CA ASN A 1044 -25.61 48.45 8.44
C ASN A 1044 -25.52 47.43 7.31
N VAL A 1045 -26.44 47.54 6.35
CA VAL A 1045 -26.36 46.90 5.03
C VAL A 1045 -26.22 47.98 3.97
N ASN A 1046 -25.13 47.97 3.20
CA ASN A 1046 -24.87 48.91 2.12
C ASN A 1046 -24.66 48.15 0.81
N ILE A 1047 -25.53 48.37 -0.18
CA ILE A 1047 -25.45 47.73 -1.50
C ILE A 1047 -25.38 48.82 -2.56
N THR A 1048 -24.29 48.87 -3.31
CA THR A 1048 -24.08 49.83 -4.40
C THR A 1048 -23.83 49.08 -5.71
N ALA A 1049 -24.56 49.44 -6.77
CA ALA A 1049 -24.34 48.95 -8.13
C ALA A 1049 -24.30 50.09 -9.16
N GLY A 1050 -23.55 49.94 -10.26
CA GLY A 1050 -23.48 50.96 -11.31
C GLY A 1050 -24.73 51.03 -12.21
N ASN A 1051 -25.25 49.87 -12.59
CA ASN A 1051 -26.26 49.64 -13.63
C ASN A 1051 -27.49 48.85 -13.14
N GLY A 1052 -27.55 48.43 -11.86
CA GLY A 1052 -28.79 47.91 -11.27
C GLY A 1052 -28.59 46.99 -10.06
N VAL A 1053 -29.57 47.00 -9.15
CA VAL A 1053 -29.67 46.05 -8.03
C VAL A 1053 -30.97 45.27 -8.16
N THR A 1054 -30.90 43.95 -8.27
CA THR A 1054 -32.07 43.08 -8.41
C THR A 1054 -32.06 42.03 -7.30
N PHE A 1055 -33.11 42.00 -6.49
CA PHE A 1055 -33.38 40.87 -5.61
C PHE A 1055 -34.35 39.92 -6.28
N THR A 1056 -34.03 38.63 -6.26
CA THR A 1056 -34.82 37.57 -6.89
C THR A 1056 -35.42 36.64 -5.86
N GLU A 1057 -36.61 36.11 -6.15
CA GLU A 1057 -37.26 35.10 -5.31
C GLU A 1057 -36.74 33.69 -5.62
N SER A 1058 -36.65 32.84 -4.60
CA SER A 1058 -36.29 31.43 -4.76
C SER A 1058 -37.52 30.55 -4.55
N ALA A 1059 -37.79 29.60 -5.44
CA ALA A 1059 -39.02 28.81 -5.40
C ALA A 1059 -38.80 27.33 -5.05
N ASN A 1060 -39.67 26.82 -4.17
CA ASN A 1060 -39.86 25.38 -3.98
C ASN A 1060 -40.92 24.90 -4.97
N THR A 1061 -40.60 23.93 -5.81
CA THR A 1061 -41.52 23.41 -6.83
C THR A 1061 -41.85 21.95 -6.57
N ALA A 1062 -43.11 21.55 -6.72
CA ALA A 1062 -43.52 20.15 -6.69
C ALA A 1062 -44.51 19.87 -7.83
N SER A 1063 -44.34 18.74 -8.53
CA SER A 1063 -45.25 18.27 -9.58
C SER A 1063 -45.53 16.78 -9.44
N ASN A 1064 -46.78 16.39 -9.66
CA ASN A 1064 -47.23 14.99 -9.67
C ASN A 1064 -48.13 14.76 -10.88
N GLN A 1065 -47.69 13.90 -11.81
CA GLN A 1065 -48.44 13.49 -12.98
C GLN A 1065 -48.68 11.98 -12.94
N GLY A 1066 -49.93 11.55 -13.05
CA GLY A 1066 -50.29 10.14 -12.95
C GLY A 1066 -51.43 9.76 -13.86
N THR A 1067 -51.41 8.53 -14.39
CA THR A 1067 -52.53 7.90 -15.08
C THR A 1067 -52.67 6.46 -14.59
N ALA A 1068 -53.85 6.09 -14.12
CA ALA A 1068 -54.20 4.73 -13.73
C ALA A 1068 -55.44 4.25 -14.48
N VAL A 1069 -55.40 3.03 -15.00
CA VAL A 1069 -56.48 2.38 -15.73
C VAL A 1069 -56.72 1.00 -15.12
N ASN A 1070 -57.96 0.73 -14.74
CA ASN A 1070 -58.41 -0.57 -14.25
C ASN A 1070 -59.56 -1.06 -15.13
N VAL A 1071 -59.45 -2.26 -15.66
CA VAL A 1071 -60.48 -2.91 -16.49
C VAL A 1071 -60.81 -4.26 -15.85
N GLY A 1072 -62.07 -4.45 -15.45
CA GLY A 1072 -62.58 -5.73 -14.96
C GLY A 1072 -63.69 -6.24 -15.87
N ILE A 1073 -63.56 -7.45 -16.41
CA ILE A 1073 -64.57 -8.12 -17.23
C ILE A 1073 -64.88 -9.47 -16.58
N GLY A 1074 -66.08 -9.64 -16.07
CA GLY A 1074 -66.62 -10.89 -15.56
C GLY A 1074 -67.72 -11.40 -16.47
N ALA A 1075 -67.65 -12.65 -16.92
CA ALA A 1075 -68.72 -13.33 -17.64
C ALA A 1075 -69.03 -14.66 -16.95
N GLY A 1076 -70.30 -14.98 -16.77
CA GLY A 1076 -70.71 -16.19 -16.11
C GLY A 1076 -72.13 -16.62 -16.46
N ALA A 1077 -72.55 -17.77 -15.94
CA ALA A 1077 -73.91 -18.24 -16.05
C ALA A 1077 -74.30 -19.06 -14.82
N THR A 1078 -75.53 -18.86 -14.34
CA THR A 1078 -76.16 -19.71 -13.33
C THR A 1078 -76.89 -20.85 -14.05
N ILE A 1079 -76.40 -22.06 -13.95
CA ILE A 1079 -76.96 -23.25 -14.60
C ILE A 1079 -77.87 -23.97 -13.62
N ASN A 1080 -79.15 -24.08 -13.94
CA ASN A 1080 -80.06 -24.91 -13.18
C ASN A 1080 -79.92 -26.38 -13.62
N VAL A 1081 -79.40 -27.24 -12.73
CA VAL A 1081 -78.99 -28.62 -13.03
C VAL A 1081 -80.18 -29.54 -13.33
N GLU A 1082 -81.35 -29.28 -12.74
CA GLU A 1082 -82.58 -30.06 -12.97
C GLU A 1082 -83.23 -29.78 -14.33
N THR A 1083 -83.10 -28.55 -14.82
CA THR A 1083 -83.76 -28.09 -16.06
C THR A 1083 -82.81 -27.93 -17.25
N GLY A 1084 -81.48 -27.94 -17.00
CA GLY A 1084 -80.45 -27.66 -18.01
C GLY A 1084 -80.41 -26.19 -18.48
N VAL A 1085 -81.21 -25.30 -17.89
CA VAL A 1085 -81.31 -23.89 -18.30
C VAL A 1085 -80.16 -23.07 -17.70
N ALA A 1086 -79.37 -22.40 -18.54
CA ALA A 1086 -78.30 -21.50 -18.12
C ALA A 1086 -78.75 -20.04 -18.21
N VAL A 1087 -78.70 -19.30 -17.09
CA VAL A 1087 -78.97 -17.86 -17.02
C VAL A 1087 -77.64 -17.10 -17.06
N PRO A 1088 -77.26 -16.49 -18.20
CA PRO A 1088 -76.00 -15.76 -18.30
C PRO A 1088 -76.05 -14.45 -17.50
N HIS A 1089 -74.91 -14.08 -16.93
CA HIS A 1089 -74.67 -12.75 -16.40
C HIS A 1089 -73.28 -12.24 -16.80
N VAL A 1090 -73.17 -10.94 -17.07
CA VAL A 1090 -71.91 -10.28 -17.46
C VAL A 1090 -71.76 -9.00 -16.66
N ASN A 1091 -70.59 -8.78 -16.07
CA ASN A 1091 -70.22 -7.56 -15.36
C ASN A 1091 -68.98 -6.97 -16.00
N GLY A 1092 -68.98 -5.67 -16.26
CA GLY A 1092 -67.85 -4.92 -16.80
C GLY A 1092 -67.60 -3.68 -15.95
N SER A 1093 -66.34 -3.37 -15.69
CA SER A 1093 -65.94 -2.12 -15.06
C SER A 1093 -64.72 -1.56 -15.78
N VAL A 1094 -64.71 -0.25 -16.01
CA VAL A 1094 -63.56 0.50 -16.50
C VAL A 1094 -63.40 1.73 -15.62
N GLY A 1095 -62.29 1.81 -14.90
CA GLY A 1095 -61.90 2.96 -14.11
C GLY A 1095 -60.67 3.63 -14.73
N VAL A 1096 -60.75 4.93 -14.99
CA VAL A 1096 -59.60 5.76 -15.40
C VAL A 1096 -59.43 6.86 -14.38
N ASN A 1097 -58.22 7.00 -13.84
CA ASN A 1097 -57.85 8.11 -12.97
C ASN A 1097 -56.65 8.84 -13.57
N LYS A 1098 -56.76 10.17 -13.74
CA LYS A 1098 -55.70 11.04 -14.24
C LYS A 1098 -55.45 12.18 -13.26
N THR A 1099 -54.19 12.38 -12.90
CA THR A 1099 -53.73 13.44 -11.99
C THR A 1099 -52.65 14.25 -12.70
N ASP A 1100 -52.74 15.58 -12.60
CA ASP A 1100 -51.74 16.55 -13.07
C ASP A 1100 -51.76 17.74 -12.11
N ASN A 1101 -50.93 17.64 -11.07
CA ASN A 1101 -50.81 18.66 -10.03
C ASN A 1101 -49.43 19.31 -10.12
N ALA A 1102 -49.37 20.63 -10.00
CA ALA A 1102 -48.13 21.39 -9.96
C ALA A 1102 -48.24 22.54 -8.93
N SER A 1103 -47.17 22.79 -8.19
CA SER A 1103 -47.07 23.91 -7.25
C SER A 1103 -45.69 24.55 -7.31
N SER A 1104 -45.65 25.85 -7.04
CA SER A 1104 -44.45 26.66 -6.89
C SER A 1104 -44.68 27.60 -5.71
N THR A 1105 -43.88 27.48 -4.66
CA THR A 1105 -43.94 28.34 -3.48
C THR A 1105 -42.71 29.24 -3.49
N ALA A 1106 -42.90 30.49 -3.90
CA ALA A 1106 -41.82 31.48 -3.91
C ALA A 1106 -41.52 31.95 -2.48
N THR A 1107 -40.22 32.00 -2.16
CA THR A 1107 -39.70 32.52 -0.91
C THR A 1107 -38.82 33.72 -1.21
N GLY A 1108 -39.13 34.80 -0.50
CA GLY A 1108 -38.45 36.07 -0.60
C GLY A 1108 -37.03 36.10 -0.02
N ALA A 1109 -36.25 37.10 -0.42
CA ALA A 1109 -35.03 37.49 0.29
C ALA A 1109 -35.39 38.39 1.48
N ASN A 1110 -34.81 38.13 2.65
CA ASN A 1110 -34.98 38.98 3.83
C ASN A 1110 -33.69 39.76 4.10
N VAL A 1111 -33.76 41.08 4.12
CA VAL A 1111 -32.65 41.97 4.47
C VAL A 1111 -32.99 42.70 5.76
N ALA A 1112 -32.23 42.44 6.82
CA ALA A 1112 -32.42 43.02 8.14
C ALA A 1112 -31.14 43.75 8.60
N ALA A 1113 -31.29 44.95 9.17
CA ALA A 1113 -30.17 45.71 9.74
C ALA A 1113 -30.54 46.33 11.09
N GLY A 1114 -29.65 46.27 12.08
CA GLY A 1114 -29.90 46.89 13.39
C GLY A 1114 -29.88 48.42 13.37
N ASN A 1115 -29.31 49.05 12.34
CA ASN A 1115 -29.30 50.50 12.11
C ASN A 1115 -29.81 50.84 10.70
N ASP A 1116 -28.96 50.94 9.67
CA ASP A 1116 -29.34 51.44 8.35
C ASP A 1116 -29.27 50.39 7.24
N ILE A 1117 -30.21 50.42 6.30
CA ILE A 1117 -30.14 49.73 5.00
C ILE A 1117 -30.04 50.78 3.91
N LYS A 1118 -28.97 50.78 3.12
CA LYS A 1118 -28.80 51.65 1.94
C LYS A 1118 -28.60 50.81 0.67
N ILE A 1119 -29.46 51.01 -0.31
CA ILE A 1119 -29.38 50.38 -1.63
C ILE A 1119 -29.30 51.48 -2.69
N ASN A 1120 -28.21 51.53 -3.45
CA ASN A 1120 -27.98 52.56 -4.47
C ASN A 1120 -27.58 51.93 -5.81
N ALA A 1121 -28.45 52.03 -6.81
CA ALA A 1121 -28.21 51.55 -8.16
C ALA A 1121 -27.62 52.61 -9.12
N ASN A 1122 -27.06 53.73 -8.63
CA ASN A 1122 -26.47 54.82 -9.41
C ASN A 1122 -27.27 55.21 -10.66
N ASN A 1123 -26.95 54.65 -11.83
CA ASN A 1123 -27.57 54.92 -13.13
C ASN A 1123 -28.65 53.90 -13.56
N GLY A 1124 -28.82 52.82 -12.81
CA GLY A 1124 -29.72 51.69 -13.09
C GLY A 1124 -30.95 51.62 -12.19
N ASP A 1125 -31.74 50.56 -12.37
CA ASP A 1125 -32.99 50.32 -11.63
C ASP A 1125 -32.73 49.46 -10.37
N VAL A 1126 -33.52 49.68 -9.32
CA VAL A 1126 -33.62 48.77 -8.16
C VAL A 1126 -34.89 47.95 -8.30
N ASN A 1127 -34.75 46.61 -8.34
CA ASN A 1127 -35.88 45.68 -8.42
C ASN A 1127 -35.92 44.80 -7.17
N LEU A 1128 -36.99 44.92 -6.39
CA LEU A 1128 -37.23 44.17 -5.16
C LEU A 1128 -38.36 43.15 -5.37
N HIS A 1129 -38.02 41.97 -5.92
CA HIS A 1129 -38.96 40.88 -6.11
C HIS A 1129 -38.95 39.95 -4.89
N GLY A 1130 -40.10 39.84 -4.20
CA GLY A 1130 -40.23 39.05 -2.99
C GLY A 1130 -39.37 39.53 -1.82
N THR A 1131 -38.91 40.78 -1.80
CA THR A 1131 -37.88 41.21 -0.84
C THR A 1131 -38.47 41.94 0.37
N ASN A 1132 -38.06 41.54 1.58
CA ASN A 1132 -38.33 42.31 2.79
C ASN A 1132 -37.10 43.12 3.20
N LEU A 1133 -37.27 44.40 3.50
CA LEU A 1133 -36.24 45.29 4.04
C LEU A 1133 -36.68 45.76 5.43
N VAL A 1134 -35.92 45.42 6.47
CA VAL A 1134 -36.27 45.77 7.85
C VAL A 1134 -35.06 46.41 8.54
N SER A 1135 -35.20 47.65 9.00
CA SER A 1135 -34.16 48.30 9.82
C SER A 1135 -34.75 49.03 11.02
N ASN A 1136 -33.94 49.28 12.05
CA ASN A 1136 -34.40 50.06 13.21
C ASN A 1136 -34.32 51.59 12.99
N ASN A 1137 -33.40 52.09 12.15
CA ASN A 1137 -33.18 53.55 11.99
C ASN A 1137 -33.59 54.08 10.61
N SER A 1138 -32.95 53.64 9.52
CA SER A 1138 -33.33 54.05 8.17
C SER A 1138 -33.23 52.97 7.08
N VAL A 1139 -34.13 53.03 6.10
CA VAL A 1139 -34.04 52.31 4.82
C VAL A 1139 -34.02 53.34 3.70
N GLU A 1140 -32.89 53.45 2.99
CA GLU A 1140 -32.68 54.34 1.85
C GLU A 1140 -32.53 53.52 0.56
N VAL A 1141 -33.43 53.71 -0.41
CA VAL A 1141 -33.38 53.03 -1.72
C VAL A 1141 -33.32 54.06 -2.84
N GLU A 1142 -32.26 54.00 -3.63
CA GLU A 1142 -31.95 54.98 -4.65
C GLU A 1142 -31.65 54.31 -6.01
N GLY A 1143 -32.32 54.77 -7.06
CA GLY A 1143 -32.11 54.26 -8.42
C GLY A 1143 -32.79 55.11 -9.49
N LYS A 1144 -32.57 54.80 -10.77
CA LYS A 1144 -33.30 55.43 -11.88
C LYS A 1144 -34.81 55.12 -11.79
N LYS A 1145 -35.14 53.85 -11.55
CA LYS A 1145 -36.46 53.38 -11.09
C LYS A 1145 -36.31 52.48 -9.87
N VAL A 1146 -37.34 52.44 -9.04
CA VAL A 1146 -37.45 51.51 -7.91
C VAL A 1146 -38.75 50.73 -8.10
N ASN A 1147 -38.64 49.43 -8.38
CA ASN A 1147 -39.75 48.52 -8.59
C ASN A 1147 -39.83 47.53 -7.43
N THR A 1148 -40.98 47.41 -6.79
CA THR A 1148 -41.22 46.41 -5.75
C THR A 1148 -42.38 45.52 -6.14
N SER A 1149 -42.23 44.21 -5.99
CA SER A 1149 -43.31 43.24 -6.19
C SER A 1149 -43.26 42.12 -5.17
N GLY A 1150 -44.40 41.79 -4.55
CA GLY A 1150 -44.54 40.64 -3.66
C GLY A 1150 -44.09 39.31 -4.28
N ALA A 1151 -43.78 38.31 -3.44
CA ALA A 1151 -43.44 36.97 -3.89
C ALA A 1151 -44.67 36.21 -4.41
N ILE A 1152 -44.55 35.50 -5.53
CA ILE A 1152 -45.68 34.85 -6.21
C ILE A 1152 -45.64 33.34 -6.05
N SER A 1153 -46.59 32.78 -5.31
CA SER A 1153 -46.82 31.33 -5.21
C SER A 1153 -48.00 30.88 -6.05
N SER A 1154 -47.94 29.68 -6.62
CA SER A 1154 -49.01 29.10 -7.43
C SER A 1154 -49.25 27.62 -7.11
N VAL A 1155 -50.50 27.19 -7.11
CA VAL A 1155 -50.92 25.79 -7.02
C VAL A 1155 -51.94 25.52 -8.13
N ASN A 1156 -51.75 24.45 -8.89
CA ASN A 1156 -52.63 23.99 -9.95
C ASN A 1156 -52.92 22.50 -9.74
N GLU A 1157 -54.18 22.14 -9.49
CA GLU A 1157 -54.62 20.77 -9.26
C GLU A 1157 -55.63 20.34 -10.32
N LYS A 1158 -55.27 19.35 -11.13
CA LYS A 1158 -56.16 18.73 -12.13
C LYS A 1158 -56.29 17.25 -11.88
N ASN A 1159 -57.45 16.82 -11.39
CA ASN A 1159 -57.76 15.42 -11.15
C ASN A 1159 -59.03 15.02 -11.88
N LEU A 1160 -59.01 13.90 -12.59
CA LEU A 1160 -60.17 13.33 -13.28
C LEU A 1160 -60.25 11.84 -12.97
N THR A 1161 -61.33 11.42 -12.31
CA THR A 1161 -61.67 10.01 -12.09
C THR A 1161 -62.96 9.69 -12.83
N VAL A 1162 -62.92 8.73 -13.75
CA VAL A 1162 -64.09 8.22 -14.48
C VAL A 1162 -64.22 6.74 -14.19
N ASN A 1163 -65.32 6.34 -13.56
CA ASN A 1163 -65.65 4.94 -13.35
C ASN A 1163 -66.92 4.59 -14.12
N VAL A 1164 -66.83 3.63 -15.03
CA VAL A 1164 -67.96 3.04 -15.75
C VAL A 1164 -68.15 1.65 -15.20
N ASN A 1165 -69.31 1.37 -14.60
CA ASN A 1165 -69.68 0.04 -14.14
C ASN A 1165 -70.94 -0.40 -14.87
N GLY A 1166 -70.96 -1.63 -15.37
CA GLY A 1166 -72.10 -2.24 -16.04
C GLY A 1166 -72.29 -3.67 -15.56
N SER A 1167 -73.52 -4.05 -15.26
CA SER A 1167 -73.91 -5.41 -14.91
C SER A 1167 -75.15 -5.81 -15.70
N TYR A 1168 -75.19 -7.04 -16.18
CA TYR A 1168 -76.30 -7.60 -16.93
C TYR A 1168 -76.62 -8.97 -16.32
N ALA A 1169 -77.77 -9.08 -15.64
CA ALA A 1169 -78.25 -10.33 -15.05
C ALA A 1169 -79.78 -10.40 -15.18
N SER A 1170 -80.33 -11.54 -15.61
CA SER A 1170 -81.78 -11.80 -15.64
C SER A 1170 -82.64 -10.74 -16.37
N GLY A 1171 -82.20 -10.27 -17.54
CA GLY A 1171 -82.99 -9.39 -18.41
C GLY A 1171 -83.12 -7.92 -17.97
N LYS A 1172 -82.38 -7.48 -16.94
CA LYS A 1172 -82.30 -6.06 -16.54
C LYS A 1172 -80.85 -5.55 -16.61
N PRO A 1173 -80.51 -4.62 -17.52
CA PRO A 1173 -79.24 -3.92 -17.47
C PRO A 1173 -79.23 -2.95 -16.27
N ASN A 1174 -78.18 -3.01 -15.46
CA ASN A 1174 -77.93 -2.04 -14.39
C ASN A 1174 -76.49 -1.53 -14.53
N GLY A 1175 -76.34 -0.25 -14.88
CA GLY A 1175 -75.04 0.37 -15.12
C GLY A 1175 -75.05 1.83 -14.71
N GLY A 1176 -73.90 2.30 -14.25
CA GLY A 1176 -73.71 3.67 -13.79
C GLY A 1176 -72.37 4.20 -14.25
N ILE A 1177 -72.36 5.46 -14.71
CA ILE A 1177 -71.15 6.24 -14.95
C ILE A 1177 -71.00 7.21 -13.79
N ASN A 1178 -69.89 7.14 -13.07
CA ASN A 1178 -69.54 8.07 -12.01
C ASN A 1178 -68.25 8.79 -12.40
N ALA A 1179 -68.39 10.05 -12.82
CA ALA A 1179 -67.26 10.92 -13.16
C ALA A 1179 -67.12 12.00 -12.09
N LYS A 1180 -65.93 12.12 -11.51
CA LYS A 1180 -65.56 13.19 -10.57
C LYS A 1180 -64.34 13.90 -11.09
N GLY A 1181 -64.41 15.22 -11.21
CA GLY A 1181 -63.32 16.06 -11.69
C GLY A 1181 -63.05 17.20 -10.71
N LYS A 1182 -61.78 17.56 -10.54
CA LYS A 1182 -61.31 18.73 -9.79
C LYS A 1182 -60.33 19.50 -10.69
N ASN A 1183 -60.54 20.80 -10.86
CA ASN A 1183 -59.66 21.70 -11.61
C ASN A 1183 -59.58 23.02 -10.85
N GLU A 1184 -58.57 23.18 -10.01
CA GLU A 1184 -58.38 24.36 -9.16
C GLU A 1184 -57.01 24.99 -9.45
N ALA A 1185 -56.99 26.30 -9.70
CA ALA A 1185 -55.77 27.08 -9.86
C ALA A 1185 -55.80 28.25 -8.88
N ASN A 1186 -54.85 28.28 -7.95
CA ASN A 1186 -54.73 29.30 -6.92
C ASN A 1186 -53.38 30.02 -7.07
N VAL A 1187 -53.40 31.35 -7.05
CA VAL A 1187 -52.20 32.19 -7.00
C VAL A 1187 -52.25 32.97 -5.69
N THR A 1188 -51.20 32.87 -4.88
CA THR A 1188 -51.07 33.58 -3.61
C THR A 1188 -49.89 34.52 -3.70
N ASN A 1189 -50.14 35.82 -3.53
CA ASN A 1189 -49.09 36.84 -3.53
C ASN A 1189 -48.76 37.21 -2.09
N THR A 1190 -47.54 36.94 -1.65
CA THR A 1190 -47.06 37.37 -0.32
C THR A 1190 -46.51 38.78 -0.45
N ALA A 1191 -47.03 39.72 0.34
CA ALA A 1191 -46.60 41.12 0.23
C ALA A 1191 -45.16 41.31 0.74
N ASN A 1192 -44.38 42.13 0.04
CA ASN A 1192 -43.10 42.61 0.55
C ASN A 1192 -43.34 43.59 1.71
N THR A 1193 -42.37 43.69 2.62
CA THR A 1193 -42.39 44.66 3.72
C THR A 1193 -41.11 45.50 3.69
N ILE A 1194 -41.26 46.83 3.64
CA ILE A 1194 -40.20 47.80 3.89
C ILE A 1194 -40.54 48.49 5.21
N GLN A 1195 -39.76 48.25 6.25
CA GLN A 1195 -40.03 48.73 7.61
C GLN A 1195 -38.80 49.41 8.21
N SER A 1196 -38.94 50.68 8.61
CA SER A 1196 -37.92 51.40 9.39
C SER A 1196 -38.48 52.65 10.05
N ASP A 1197 -37.76 53.29 10.97
CA ASP A 1197 -38.16 54.59 11.51
C ASP A 1197 -38.19 55.66 10.40
N ASN A 1198 -37.20 55.63 9.50
CA ASN A 1198 -37.11 56.53 8.35
C ASN A 1198 -37.00 55.71 7.05
N VAL A 1199 -37.98 55.84 6.15
CA VAL A 1199 -37.91 55.22 4.82
C VAL A 1199 -37.76 56.31 3.77
N VAL A 1200 -36.66 56.28 3.02
CA VAL A 1200 -36.35 57.24 1.95
C VAL A 1200 -36.22 56.49 0.63
N ILE A 1201 -37.04 56.86 -0.36
CA ILE A 1201 -36.94 56.33 -1.71
C ILE A 1201 -36.64 57.48 -2.67
N THR A 1202 -35.55 57.38 -3.42
CA THR A 1202 -35.10 58.40 -4.38
C THR A 1202 -35.08 57.82 -5.80
N THR A 1203 -35.78 58.45 -6.73
CA THR A 1203 -35.87 58.02 -8.13
C THR A 1203 -35.40 59.08 -9.13
N GLY A 1204 -35.07 58.69 -10.36
CA GLY A 1204 -34.67 59.63 -11.43
C GLY A 1204 -35.84 60.32 -12.16
N SER A 1205 -37.09 60.08 -11.74
CA SER A 1205 -38.30 60.65 -12.35
C SER A 1205 -39.47 60.59 -11.35
N PRO A 1206 -40.43 61.53 -11.39
CA PRO A 1206 -41.65 61.47 -10.57
C PRO A 1206 -42.42 60.14 -10.69
N THR A 1207 -42.37 59.47 -11.85
CA THR A 1207 -43.02 58.17 -12.12
C THR A 1207 -42.06 56.98 -11.96
N GLY A 1208 -40.92 57.17 -11.29
CA GLY A 1208 -39.86 56.16 -11.18
C GLY A 1208 -40.10 55.10 -10.10
N LEU A 1209 -41.07 55.29 -9.21
CA LEU A 1209 -41.44 54.33 -8.17
C LEU A 1209 -42.65 53.50 -8.58
N SER A 1210 -42.50 52.18 -8.64
CA SER A 1210 -43.57 51.21 -8.85
C SER A 1210 -43.69 50.31 -7.63
N VAL A 1211 -44.80 50.45 -6.89
CA VAL A 1211 -45.07 49.67 -5.68
C VAL A 1211 -46.20 48.68 -5.97
N ASN A 1212 -45.87 47.40 -6.05
CA ASN A 1212 -46.85 46.34 -6.27
C ASN A 1212 -46.82 45.34 -5.10
N ASN A 1213 -47.96 45.09 -4.46
CA ASN A 1213 -48.10 44.18 -3.31
C ASN A 1213 -46.96 44.32 -2.29
N THR A 1214 -46.69 45.56 -1.85
CA THR A 1214 -45.61 45.89 -0.92
C THR A 1214 -46.15 46.86 0.12
N THR A 1215 -45.85 46.61 1.39
CA THR A 1215 -46.18 47.49 2.52
C THR A 1215 -44.94 48.30 2.88
N ILE A 1216 -45.08 49.63 2.93
CA ILE A 1216 -44.02 50.55 3.34
C ILE A 1216 -44.45 51.21 4.65
N ASN A 1217 -43.75 50.92 5.73
CA ASN A 1217 -44.08 51.36 7.08
C ASN A 1217 -42.90 52.11 7.71
N GLY A 1218 -43.17 53.31 8.22
CA GLY A 1218 -42.21 54.05 9.02
C GLY A 1218 -42.79 55.30 9.65
N ASN A 1219 -42.10 55.84 10.66
CA ASN A 1219 -42.47 57.08 11.32
C ASN A 1219 -42.32 58.29 10.38
N ASN A 1220 -41.28 58.25 9.53
CA ASN A 1220 -41.02 59.23 8.47
C ASN A 1220 -40.82 58.50 7.13
N VAL A 1221 -41.80 58.58 6.22
CA VAL A 1221 -41.67 58.06 4.85
C VAL A 1221 -41.54 59.23 3.87
N ALA A 1222 -40.43 59.28 3.12
CA ALA A 1222 -40.12 60.33 2.16
C ALA A 1222 -39.81 59.76 0.77
N TYR A 1223 -40.42 60.35 -0.25
CA TYR A 1223 -40.16 60.04 -1.66
C TYR A 1223 -39.59 61.28 -2.35
N TYR A 1224 -38.38 61.15 -2.91
CA TYR A 1224 -37.69 62.23 -3.62
C TYR A 1224 -37.46 61.85 -5.09
N TYR A 1225 -37.43 62.86 -5.96
CA TYR A 1225 -36.94 62.71 -7.31
C TYR A 1225 -35.66 63.55 -7.47
N ASP A 1226 -34.64 62.96 -8.06
CA ASP A 1226 -33.38 63.64 -8.37
C ASP A 1226 -33.23 63.79 -9.89
N ASP A 1227 -33.40 65.02 -10.38
CA ASP A 1227 -33.24 65.38 -11.80
C ASP A 1227 -31.81 65.12 -12.31
N SER A 1228 -30.81 65.02 -11.42
CA SER A 1228 -29.44 64.66 -11.80
C SER A 1228 -29.37 63.24 -12.41
N LYS A 1229 -30.32 62.38 -12.06
CA LYS A 1229 -30.47 60.99 -12.51
C LYS A 1229 -31.45 60.80 -13.68
N ALA A 1230 -32.07 61.87 -14.17
CA ALA A 1230 -32.92 61.83 -15.36
C ALA A 1230 -32.09 61.56 -16.63
N PRO A 1231 -32.61 60.81 -17.62
CA PRO A 1231 -31.92 60.64 -18.90
C PRO A 1231 -31.60 62.00 -19.54
N ALA A 1232 -30.44 62.11 -20.19
CA ALA A 1232 -29.86 63.37 -20.68
C ALA A 1232 -30.79 64.25 -21.55
N ALA A 1233 -31.90 63.69 -22.05
CA ALA A 1233 -32.95 64.39 -22.79
C ALA A 1233 -33.80 65.39 -21.95
N ASN A 1234 -33.77 65.34 -20.61
CA ASN A 1234 -34.63 66.16 -19.74
C ASN A 1234 -33.94 67.30 -18.95
N ARG A 1235 -32.65 67.55 -19.15
CA ARG A 1235 -31.87 68.49 -18.30
C ARG A 1235 -32.10 70.00 -18.54
N TYR A 1236 -33.17 70.42 -19.22
CA TYR A 1236 -33.45 71.84 -19.40
C TYR A 1236 -34.89 72.23 -19.07
N THR A 1237 -34.99 73.30 -18.27
CA THR A 1237 -36.15 74.13 -17.90
C THR A 1237 -37.03 73.69 -16.71
N TYR A 1238 -36.73 74.21 -15.51
CA TYR A 1238 -37.68 75.05 -14.75
C TYR A 1238 -37.02 75.79 -13.56
N ARG A 1239 -37.29 77.10 -13.41
CA ARG A 1239 -36.89 77.93 -12.25
C ARG A 1239 -37.96 77.85 -11.15
N PRO A 1240 -37.61 77.90 -9.85
CA PRO A 1240 -38.58 77.80 -8.77
C PRO A 1240 -39.26 79.14 -8.46
N ARG A 1241 -40.57 79.08 -8.20
CA ARG A 1241 -41.33 80.08 -7.43
C ARG A 1241 -41.83 79.39 -6.16
N GLN A 1242 -41.43 79.93 -5.01
CA GLN A 1242 -42.11 79.77 -3.70
C GLN A 1242 -43.60 80.17 -3.83
N PRO A 1243 -44.56 79.66 -3.01
CA PRO A 1243 -44.45 79.65 -1.55
C PRO A 1243 -45.21 78.57 -0.73
N SER A 1244 -44.88 78.56 0.58
CA SER A 1244 -45.77 78.42 1.76
C SER A 1244 -46.57 77.14 2.04
N TYR A 1245 -46.16 76.49 3.13
CA TYR A 1245 -46.90 75.74 4.15
C TYR A 1245 -48.44 75.69 4.09
N ALA A 1246 -48.99 74.46 4.08
CA ALA A 1246 -50.15 74.09 4.91
C ALA A 1246 -50.19 72.57 5.15
N ARG A 1247 -50.17 72.19 6.43
CA ARG A 1247 -50.48 70.84 6.94
C ARG A 1247 -51.90 70.43 6.53
N ARG A 1248 -52.07 69.18 6.08
CA ARG A 1248 -53.25 68.37 6.46
C ARG A 1248 -52.91 66.88 6.46
N ARG A 1249 -53.10 66.29 7.63
CA ARG A 1249 -53.16 64.83 7.86
C ARG A 1249 -54.14 64.20 6.88
N LEU A 1250 -53.74 63.08 6.29
CA LEU A 1250 -54.63 62.00 5.90
C LEU A 1250 -54.10 60.72 6.52
N ARG A 1251 -54.96 60.09 7.32
CA ARG A 1251 -54.82 58.70 7.77
C ARG A 1251 -54.82 57.82 6.52
N TYR A 1252 -53.94 56.83 6.44
CA TYR A 1252 -54.27 55.44 6.75
C TYR A 1252 -53.04 54.75 7.31
#